data_AF-A0A085Z495-F1
#
_entry.id   AF-A0A085Z495-F1
#
_cell.length_a   1.000
_cell.length_b   1.000
_cell.length_c   1.000
_cell.angle_alpha   90.00
_cell.angle_beta   90.00
_cell.angle_gamma   90.00
#
_symmetry.space_group_name_H-M   'P 1'
#
loop_
_entity.id
_entity.type
_entity.pdbx_description
1 polymer ?
#
loop_
_entity_poly.entity_id
_entity_poly.type
_entity_poly.pdbx_seq_one_letter_code
_entity_poly.pdbx_strand_id
1 'polypeptide(L)'
;MPNGQVTADVLWEDHHGLIKSGADYSLEIVGTGQNAKIKVPVNKSQEGNAVIAFRVNGEIYWSWHIWVTDDPTNGSSYKSFPAVKREKIDGTIEVIPDAEWQWMDRNLGALSNSITADDWNNNGGLLYQWGRKDPIPTLALRGNDFYEVSGSIGRVRHRGAKNFTNAINFDNLRKFVLFSTATVDNNIKLSVKNPLSLIYVNKDDNSGPAYYFNNPNLMVNWFGSTLALPNNRLTELNLWSDNAKGRLNSDYTSDASSAPYRNKSSFDPCPNGWRLPSMLVANQASGNYVDNIRVDFSPFGVRTNLGKNTFESNGYYILKPNDNNVPSFMTGIKLFPNVGFDLSNVGGNNMGIFPGTGQIAINAHDGQYTDQHHVGLWTSTMTRFYDTTPAVEARMLFMVPDKDQPDIPDPSYPSIKGRNWYRPLGTAKTSDANACRCIKDPLYTFNNYDFPTEYFTPVSEYTAGLSDPNTYQVVKSTAVSTIEIPVTKAFSVQSQLLNNSSILNPSSFNNLKANVLWTTNTNLINTVNVLNPSPASLAALSDTKIVINLAANQSGNAVVTLHNGSIANPVYWSWHIWVTDTSIGSKIYATETPNTAATNYINYVPKGHILKTEFMDRNLGATDAFPLVANPVSPTVDEYSKIRASTGLQYQWGRKDPIPSFQYADRSSYNIFLGNVNQNGAVAYTTLPSATYNDMSGNYIIPYDTYTNSTNANVLVSDKINEKIAKVLSYSVKNPLVYMIPSSFAPYNNVVSNYTNGTDWVSNEPNVAIDRWGRGGEKSPFDPCPEGWRIPDLTDVAIASNKDFGLSPWYKKDKNVATSYNLVTDYLGLPVKNSGNASLGYLFTNPAYNVGNYPNSGSRGFRSVVANQTPVGTYNVNNFQYSGVWTAALNSNYIGRAINILFDAASNPNRFIAFHDNNDPYFGMGCRCVKVKYNQNGIEEGPIPAIPVTQGSVIKASNVFTENELTLKAIENKIVLFPNPVKDLLYIKATEKRDYFFQIYNTAGQLVKSGKFENNVTDVSSLVGGVYLVRINNSETVVKIIKK
;
A
#
# COMPACT_ATOMS: atom_id res chain seq x y z
N MET A 1 -12.76 38.47 18.75
CA MET A 1 -12.00 38.01 17.57
C MET A 1 -10.95 39.06 17.27
N PRO A 2 -9.66 38.72 17.14
CA PRO A 2 -8.66 39.68 16.69
C PRO A 2 -9.01 40.20 15.28
N ASN A 3 -8.79 41.48 15.03
CA ASN A 3 -8.99 42.07 13.70
C ASN A 3 -7.90 41.56 12.75
N GLY A 4 -8.27 41.12 11.54
CA GLY A 4 -7.29 40.66 10.58
C GLY A 4 -7.87 39.94 9.37
N GLN A 5 -7.02 39.73 8.37
CA GLN A 5 -7.34 38.89 7.22
C GLN A 5 -7.38 37.43 7.67
N VAL A 6 -8.51 36.78 7.40
CA VAL A 6 -8.74 35.37 7.70
C VAL A 6 -8.46 34.53 6.46
N THR A 7 -7.65 33.48 6.60
CA THR A 7 -7.35 32.54 5.52
C THR A 7 -7.30 31.10 6.03
N ALA A 8 -7.42 30.15 5.10
CA ALA A 8 -7.20 28.73 5.37
C ALA A 8 -6.35 28.12 4.25
N ASP A 9 -5.52 27.15 4.62
CA ASP A 9 -4.60 26.48 3.70
C ASP A 9 -4.32 25.05 4.13
N VAL A 10 -3.90 24.22 3.17
CA VAL A 10 -3.28 22.93 3.46
C VAL A 10 -1.86 23.20 3.94
N LEU A 11 -1.62 23.05 5.24
CA LEU A 11 -0.30 23.23 5.83
C LEU A 11 0.67 22.19 5.27
N TRP A 12 0.23 20.93 5.28
CA TRP A 12 0.93 19.82 4.67
C TRP A 12 -0.03 18.67 4.32
N GLU A 13 0.31 17.90 3.29
CA GLU A 13 -0.30 16.62 2.88
C GLU A 13 0.82 15.62 2.54
N ASP A 14 0.63 14.34 2.84
CA ASP A 14 1.61 13.26 2.58
C ASP A 14 1.56 12.70 1.16
N HIS A 15 0.40 12.80 0.51
CA HIS A 15 0.23 12.57 -0.92
C HIS A 15 -0.03 13.91 -1.63
N HIS A 16 0.78 14.21 -2.65
CA HIS A 16 0.61 15.43 -3.43
C HIS A 16 -0.77 15.46 -4.11
N GLY A 17 -1.56 16.49 -3.82
CA GLY A 17 -2.90 16.66 -4.35
C GLY A 17 -3.98 15.83 -3.65
N LEU A 18 -3.72 15.29 -2.46
CA LEU A 18 -4.73 14.64 -1.62
C LEU A 18 -5.90 15.60 -1.37
N ILE A 19 -5.58 16.86 -1.04
CA ILE A 19 -6.56 17.94 -0.94
C ILE A 19 -6.53 18.76 -2.24
N LYS A 20 -7.69 18.90 -2.89
CA LYS A 20 -7.89 19.68 -4.11
C LYS A 20 -7.87 21.20 -3.82
N SER A 21 -6.71 21.72 -3.43
CA SER A 21 -6.51 23.12 -3.03
C SER A 21 -6.33 24.06 -4.24
N GLY A 22 -6.49 25.37 -3.99
CA GLY A 22 -6.15 26.41 -4.96
C GLY A 22 -4.63 26.64 -5.09
N ALA A 23 -4.27 27.79 -5.69
CA ALA A 23 -2.91 28.30 -5.70
C ALA A 23 -2.39 28.47 -4.27
N ASP A 24 -1.09 28.25 -4.08
CA ASP A 24 -0.41 28.32 -2.77
C ASP A 24 -1.09 27.50 -1.66
N TYR A 25 -1.74 26.39 -2.02
CA TYR A 25 -2.46 25.51 -1.11
C TYR A 25 -3.66 26.14 -0.39
N SER A 26 -4.21 27.24 -0.91
CA SER A 26 -5.36 27.93 -0.35
C SER A 26 -6.64 27.08 -0.34
N LEU A 27 -7.46 27.27 0.71
CA LEU A 27 -8.78 26.67 0.91
C LEU A 27 -9.86 27.74 1.01
N GLU A 28 -11.06 27.41 0.53
CA GLU A 28 -12.22 28.29 0.57
C GLU A 28 -12.80 28.35 1.99
N ILE A 29 -13.07 29.56 2.49
CA ILE A 29 -13.86 29.79 3.71
C ILE A 29 -15.25 30.28 3.28
N VAL A 30 -16.28 29.55 3.67
CA VAL A 30 -17.67 29.87 3.37
C VAL A 30 -18.36 30.42 4.62
N GLY A 31 -19.24 31.41 4.45
CA GLY A 31 -19.91 32.07 5.56
C GLY A 31 -19.04 33.09 6.30
N THR A 32 -19.56 33.64 7.40
CA THR A 32 -18.89 34.67 8.21
C THR A 32 -19.16 34.48 9.71
N GLY A 33 -18.30 35.05 10.55
CA GLY A 33 -18.46 34.99 12.00
C GLY A 33 -18.44 33.56 12.54
N GLN A 34 -19.36 33.24 13.46
CA GLN A 34 -19.47 31.90 14.05
C GLN A 34 -19.99 30.83 13.08
N ASN A 35 -20.59 31.23 11.96
CA ASN A 35 -21.12 30.33 10.94
C ASN A 35 -20.10 30.00 9.84
N ALA A 36 -18.88 30.54 9.94
CA ALA A 36 -17.84 30.30 8.94
C ALA A 36 -17.34 28.85 8.97
N LYS A 37 -17.13 28.26 7.80
CA LYS A 37 -16.64 26.88 7.62
C LYS A 37 -15.51 26.85 6.61
N ILE A 38 -14.51 25.99 6.84
CA ILE A 38 -13.43 25.73 5.88
C ILE A 38 -13.89 24.57 4.99
N LYS A 39 -13.88 24.78 3.68
CA LYS A 39 -14.23 23.74 2.70
C LYS A 39 -12.97 22.97 2.31
N VAL A 40 -13.01 21.65 2.51
CA VAL A 40 -11.88 20.75 2.29
C VAL A 40 -12.25 19.72 1.21
N PRO A 41 -12.02 20.01 -0.08
CA PRO A 41 -12.27 19.05 -1.15
C PRO A 41 -11.16 18.02 -1.22
N VAL A 42 -11.52 16.74 -1.12
CA VAL A 42 -10.59 15.60 -1.15
C VAL A 42 -10.56 14.95 -2.54
N ASN A 43 -9.40 14.44 -2.95
CA ASN A 43 -9.30 13.53 -4.08
C ASN A 43 -9.67 12.10 -3.65
N LYS A 44 -10.89 11.65 -3.96
CA LYS A 44 -11.38 10.32 -3.53
C LYS A 44 -10.70 9.12 -4.17
N SER A 45 -9.82 9.34 -5.15
CA SER A 45 -8.99 8.28 -5.73
C SER A 45 -7.64 8.15 -5.02
N GLN A 46 -7.45 8.86 -3.92
CA GLN A 46 -6.28 8.80 -3.07
C GLN A 46 -6.73 8.71 -1.60
N GLU A 47 -5.92 8.01 -0.83
CA GLU A 47 -5.98 7.97 0.61
C GLU A 47 -4.72 8.65 1.17
N GLY A 48 -4.74 9.06 2.44
CA GLY A 48 -3.62 9.77 3.03
C GLY A 48 -4.01 10.67 4.19
N ASN A 49 -3.05 11.52 4.56
CA ASN A 49 -3.16 12.45 5.67
C ASN A 49 -2.81 13.87 5.24
N ALA A 50 -3.54 14.83 5.80
CA ALA A 50 -3.21 16.24 5.69
C ALA A 50 -3.42 16.97 7.02
N VAL A 51 -2.74 18.10 7.18
CA VAL A 51 -3.07 19.09 8.20
C VAL A 51 -3.47 20.38 7.50
N ILE A 52 -4.64 20.90 7.83
CA ILE A 52 -5.09 22.23 7.39
C ILE A 52 -4.91 23.24 8.52
N ALA A 53 -4.62 24.49 8.17
CA ALA A 53 -4.44 25.58 9.11
C ALA A 53 -5.48 26.68 8.91
N PHE A 54 -5.98 27.23 10.02
CA PHE A 54 -6.76 28.46 10.04
C PHE A 54 -5.88 29.60 10.55
N ARG A 55 -5.85 30.70 9.78
CA ARG A 55 -4.95 31.83 10.05
C ARG A 55 -5.67 33.15 10.21
N VAL A 56 -5.06 34.01 11.02
CA VAL A 56 -5.42 35.44 11.13
C VAL A 56 -4.14 36.25 10.97
N ASN A 57 -4.08 37.10 9.95
CA ASN A 57 -2.88 37.88 9.57
C ASN A 57 -1.63 36.99 9.38
N GLY A 58 -1.80 35.81 8.76
CA GLY A 58 -0.72 34.87 8.47
C GLY A 58 -0.31 33.95 9.64
N GLU A 59 -0.72 34.26 10.87
CA GLU A 59 -0.45 33.44 12.05
C GLU A 59 -1.46 32.30 12.20
N ILE A 60 -1.01 31.09 12.54
CA ILE A 60 -1.88 29.92 12.76
C ILE A 60 -2.58 30.04 14.12
N TYR A 61 -3.91 30.00 14.10
CA TYR A 61 -4.75 30.02 15.31
C TYR A 61 -5.26 28.64 15.68
N TRP A 62 -5.43 27.77 14.69
CA TRP A 62 -5.78 26.37 14.90
C TRP A 62 -5.46 25.54 13.65
N SER A 63 -5.44 24.22 13.82
CA SER A 63 -5.20 23.26 12.76
C SER A 63 -5.99 21.97 13.00
N TRP A 64 -6.30 21.26 11.92
CA TRP A 64 -7.01 19.99 11.96
C TRP A 64 -6.25 18.94 11.15
N HIS A 65 -6.19 17.73 11.68
CA HIS A 65 -5.78 16.55 10.93
C HIS A 65 -6.97 16.05 10.10
N ILE A 66 -6.75 15.92 8.80
CA ILE A 66 -7.64 15.29 7.84
C ILE A 66 -7.06 13.91 7.52
N TRP A 67 -7.82 12.86 7.85
CA TRP A 67 -7.45 11.48 7.57
C TRP A 67 -8.44 10.91 6.55
N VAL A 68 -7.94 10.62 5.36
CA VAL A 68 -8.71 10.08 4.23
C VAL A 68 -8.35 8.61 4.12
N THR A 69 -9.31 7.73 4.43
CA THR A 69 -9.11 6.28 4.50
C THR A 69 -10.46 5.57 4.31
N ASP A 70 -10.43 4.29 3.97
CA ASP A 70 -11.53 3.35 4.18
C ASP A 70 -12.01 3.28 5.65
N ASP A 71 -13.13 2.60 5.91
CA ASP A 71 -13.80 2.60 7.21
C ASP A 71 -12.96 1.95 8.35
N PRO A 72 -12.43 2.74 9.31
CA PRO A 72 -11.55 2.22 10.37
C PRO A 72 -12.33 1.69 11.60
N THR A 73 -13.67 1.60 11.53
CA THR A 73 -14.52 1.35 12.70
C THR A 73 -14.68 -0.14 13.06
N ASN A 74 -14.14 -1.05 12.23
CA ASN A 74 -14.32 -2.50 12.31
C ASN A 74 -13.30 -3.24 13.21
N GLY A 75 -12.85 -2.61 14.30
CA GLY A 75 -11.80 -3.18 15.16
C GLY A 75 -12.27 -4.26 16.15
N SER A 76 -11.47 -4.47 17.19
CA SER A 76 -11.82 -5.37 18.30
C SER A 76 -12.81 -4.76 19.31
N SER A 77 -13.63 -5.58 19.97
CA SER A 77 -14.45 -5.18 21.14
C SER A 77 -13.80 -5.54 22.49
N TYR A 78 -12.50 -5.87 22.50
CA TYR A 78 -11.81 -6.36 23.69
C TYR A 78 -11.65 -5.29 24.77
N LYS A 79 -11.93 -5.72 25.99
CA LYS A 79 -11.63 -5.04 27.25
C LYS A 79 -10.70 -5.90 28.09
N SER A 80 -9.55 -5.33 28.44
CA SER A 80 -8.60 -5.90 29.39
C SER A 80 -9.20 -6.04 30.78
N PHE A 81 -9.94 -5.02 31.22
CA PHE A 81 -10.76 -5.04 32.42
C PHE A 81 -12.25 -5.04 32.03
N PRO A 82 -13.01 -6.14 32.22
CA PRO A 82 -14.39 -6.22 31.76
C PRO A 82 -15.33 -5.13 32.30
N ALA A 83 -15.10 -4.67 33.53
CA ALA A 83 -15.95 -3.74 34.26
C ALA A 83 -15.54 -2.26 34.14
N VAL A 84 -14.98 -1.84 32.99
CA VAL A 84 -14.76 -0.41 32.70
C VAL A 84 -16.05 0.39 32.82
N LYS A 85 -15.94 1.62 33.36
CA LYS A 85 -17.09 2.47 33.71
C LYS A 85 -17.06 3.78 32.94
N ARG A 86 -18.20 4.48 32.86
CA ARG A 86 -18.31 5.87 32.38
C ARG A 86 -19.05 6.73 33.40
N GLU A 87 -18.79 8.03 33.39
CA GLU A 87 -19.49 9.05 34.18
C GLU A 87 -20.29 9.97 33.24
N LYS A 88 -21.62 9.90 33.32
CA LYS A 88 -22.53 10.74 32.53
C LYS A 88 -22.58 12.17 33.06
N ILE A 89 -23.14 13.08 32.26
CA ILE A 89 -23.27 14.50 32.60
C ILE A 89 -24.10 14.75 33.87
N ASP A 90 -25.00 13.82 34.22
CA ASP A 90 -25.82 13.85 35.45
C ASP A 90 -25.09 13.30 36.69
N GLY A 91 -23.83 12.84 36.53
CA GLY A 91 -23.02 12.24 37.59
C GLY A 91 -23.18 10.73 37.76
N THR A 92 -24.06 10.08 36.98
CA THR A 92 -24.26 8.63 37.04
C THR A 92 -23.00 7.89 36.60
N ILE A 93 -22.54 6.95 37.43
CA ILE A 93 -21.44 6.03 37.10
C ILE A 93 -22.01 4.65 36.81
N GLU A 94 -21.74 4.13 35.63
CA GLU A 94 -22.20 2.80 35.20
C GLU A 94 -21.10 2.05 34.43
N VAL A 95 -21.21 0.73 34.39
CA VAL A 95 -20.36 -0.11 33.53
C VAL A 95 -20.75 0.14 32.07
N ILE A 96 -19.76 0.27 31.19
CA ILE A 96 -20.00 0.46 29.76
C ILE A 96 -20.46 -0.88 29.16
N PRO A 97 -21.65 -0.95 28.55
CA PRO A 97 -22.13 -2.16 27.88
C PRO A 97 -21.20 -2.60 26.76
N ASP A 98 -21.04 -3.91 26.57
CA ASP A 98 -20.12 -4.46 25.55
C ASP A 98 -20.44 -3.98 24.13
N ALA A 99 -21.73 -3.80 23.80
CA ALA A 99 -22.18 -3.29 22.51
C ALA A 99 -21.80 -1.81 22.26
N GLU A 100 -21.40 -1.08 23.29
CA GLU A 100 -20.98 0.32 23.20
C GLU A 100 -19.45 0.48 23.20
N TRP A 101 -18.69 -0.61 23.38
CA TRP A 101 -17.24 -0.62 23.39
C TRP A 101 -16.65 -1.16 22.09
N GLN A 102 -15.73 -0.43 21.50
CA GLN A 102 -15.14 -0.78 20.21
C GLN A 102 -13.79 -0.08 20.04
N TRP A 103 -12.81 -0.78 19.50
CA TRP A 103 -11.55 -0.20 19.04
C TRP A 103 -11.64 0.15 17.55
N MET A 104 -10.86 1.15 17.13
CA MET A 104 -10.50 1.23 15.71
C MET A 104 -9.70 -0.01 15.31
N ASP A 105 -9.83 -0.44 14.07
CA ASP A 105 -9.08 -1.58 13.54
C ASP A 105 -7.59 -1.26 13.31
N ARG A 106 -7.23 0.03 13.25
CA ARG A 106 -5.88 0.52 12.97
C ARG A 106 -5.50 1.73 13.82
N ASN A 107 -4.24 2.15 13.69
CA ASN A 107 -3.73 3.36 14.34
C ASN A 107 -4.21 4.62 13.61
N LEU A 108 -4.29 5.74 14.33
CA LEU A 108 -4.71 7.03 13.78
C LEU A 108 -3.74 7.48 12.68
N GLY A 109 -4.29 7.74 11.50
CA GLY A 109 -3.54 8.13 10.30
C GLY A 109 -2.94 6.98 9.49
N ALA A 110 -3.18 5.72 9.86
CA ALA A 110 -2.77 4.56 9.08
C ALA A 110 -3.72 4.32 7.90
N LEU A 111 -3.22 3.82 6.77
CA LEU A 111 -4.06 3.54 5.59
C LEU A 111 -4.49 2.06 5.49
N SER A 112 -3.92 1.19 6.31
CA SER A 112 -4.33 -0.21 6.40
C SER A 112 -4.27 -0.74 7.83
N ASN A 113 -5.15 -1.69 8.14
CA ASN A 113 -5.13 -2.47 9.39
C ASN A 113 -4.29 -3.76 9.26
N SER A 114 -3.79 -4.07 8.06
CA SER A 114 -3.12 -5.32 7.76
C SER A 114 -1.61 -5.24 7.92
N ILE A 115 -0.98 -6.33 8.36
CA ILE A 115 0.49 -6.46 8.46
C ILE A 115 1.10 -6.89 7.12
N THR A 116 0.31 -7.56 6.27
CA THR A 116 0.81 -8.33 5.11
C THR A 116 0.04 -8.10 3.83
N ALA A 117 -1.07 -7.37 3.84
CA ALA A 117 -1.97 -7.20 2.70
C ALA A 117 -1.77 -5.83 2.03
N ASP A 118 -2.81 -5.27 1.43
CA ASP A 118 -2.80 -3.90 0.92
C ASP A 118 -2.23 -2.92 1.95
N ASP A 119 -1.48 -1.95 1.44
CA ASP A 119 -0.88 -0.86 2.21
C ASP A 119 -0.14 -1.34 3.47
N TRP A 120 0.48 -2.53 3.39
CA TRP A 120 1.23 -3.13 4.49
C TRP A 120 2.42 -2.28 4.92
N ASN A 121 2.88 -1.36 4.07
CA ASN A 121 3.91 -0.38 4.41
C ASN A 121 3.36 0.94 4.98
N ASN A 122 2.07 1.24 4.76
CA ASN A 122 1.34 2.43 5.24
C ASN A 122 0.47 2.17 6.50
N ASN A 123 0.71 1.07 7.21
CA ASN A 123 -0.12 0.62 8.35
C ASN A 123 0.35 1.13 9.74
N GLY A 124 1.42 1.94 9.80
CA GLY A 124 2.00 2.42 11.07
C GLY A 124 1.21 3.57 11.71
N GLY A 125 0.64 4.46 10.89
CA GLY A 125 -0.02 5.70 11.32
C GLY A 125 0.94 6.86 11.60
N LEU A 126 0.39 7.96 12.12
CA LEU A 126 1.16 9.17 12.45
C LEU A 126 1.58 9.18 13.93
N LEU A 127 2.56 10.00 14.27
CA LEU A 127 3.07 10.14 15.63
C LEU A 127 2.57 11.42 16.30
N TYR A 128 2.45 11.42 17.63
CA TYR A 128 1.99 12.57 18.42
C TYR A 128 2.87 12.73 19.66
N GLN A 129 3.27 13.96 20.00
CA GLN A 129 3.79 14.21 21.35
C GLN A 129 2.64 14.19 22.34
N TRP A 130 2.87 13.61 23.52
CA TRP A 130 1.80 13.38 24.49
C TRP A 130 1.10 14.70 24.86
N GLY A 131 -0.23 14.74 24.78
CA GLY A 131 -1.02 15.94 25.07
C GLY A 131 -1.21 16.93 23.92
N ARG A 132 -0.72 16.63 22.70
CA ARG A 132 -0.95 17.44 21.49
C ARG A 132 -2.03 16.84 20.57
N LYS A 133 -2.67 17.69 19.79
CA LYS A 133 -3.63 17.28 18.74
C LYS A 133 -2.99 17.08 17.36
N ASP A 134 -1.85 17.71 17.11
CA ASP A 134 -1.26 17.81 15.78
C ASP A 134 -0.34 16.62 15.49
N PRO A 135 -0.54 15.92 14.36
CA PRO A 135 0.30 14.79 14.00
C PRO A 135 1.68 15.20 13.47
N ILE A 136 2.64 14.31 13.68
CA ILE A 136 3.99 14.33 13.15
C ILE A 136 4.13 13.15 12.18
N PRO A 137 4.35 13.41 10.86
CA PRO A 137 4.59 12.37 9.89
C PRO A 137 5.92 11.65 10.18
N THR A 138 5.97 10.35 9.94
CA THR A 138 7.20 9.57 10.11
C THR A 138 8.21 9.86 9.00
N LEU A 139 7.73 10.30 7.83
CA LEU A 139 8.51 10.55 6.60
C LEU A 139 9.28 9.30 6.11
N ALA A 140 8.95 8.14 6.65
CA ALA A 140 9.45 6.84 6.28
C ALA A 140 8.38 5.78 6.59
N LEU A 141 8.05 4.97 5.58
CA LEU A 141 7.12 3.85 5.64
C LEU A 141 7.90 2.55 5.85
N ARG A 142 7.20 1.47 6.26
CA ARG A 142 7.84 0.16 6.43
C ARG A 142 8.50 -0.29 5.12
N GLY A 143 9.63 -0.96 5.22
CA GLY A 143 10.43 -1.35 4.05
C GLY A 143 11.32 -0.21 3.56
N ASN A 144 11.59 0.77 4.42
CA ASN A 144 12.44 1.93 4.16
C ASN A 144 11.97 2.82 2.98
N ASP A 145 10.69 2.85 2.61
CA ASP A 145 10.23 3.84 1.61
C ASP A 145 10.17 5.23 2.26
N PHE A 146 10.95 6.18 1.76
CA PHE A 146 10.91 7.55 2.25
C PHE A 146 9.87 8.35 1.46
N TYR A 147 9.04 9.07 2.20
CA TYR A 147 8.06 10.01 1.66
C TYR A 147 8.26 11.40 2.28
N GLU A 148 7.55 12.39 1.73
CA GLU A 148 7.68 13.80 2.05
C GLU A 148 6.28 14.34 2.19
N VAL A 149 6.15 15.38 2.98
CA VAL A 149 4.92 16.15 3.01
C VAL A 149 5.11 17.44 2.24
N SER A 150 4.06 17.91 1.57
CA SER A 150 4.04 19.17 0.83
C SER A 150 2.85 20.02 1.22
N GLY A 151 2.99 21.34 1.22
CA GLY A 151 1.87 22.25 1.48
C GLY A 151 2.34 23.71 1.51
N SER A 152 1.56 24.56 2.18
CA SER A 152 1.96 25.96 2.44
C SER A 152 3.24 26.07 3.26
N ILE A 153 3.64 25.02 4.00
CA ILE A 153 4.92 24.93 4.71
C ILE A 153 6.13 24.66 3.79
N GLY A 154 5.89 24.44 2.49
CA GLY A 154 6.88 23.92 1.56
C GLY A 154 6.97 22.40 1.63
N ARG A 155 8.13 21.84 1.29
CA ARG A 155 8.38 20.38 1.30
C ARG A 155 9.27 20.00 2.46
N VAL A 156 8.89 18.95 3.18
CA VAL A 156 9.62 18.49 4.36
C VAL A 156 9.99 17.02 4.17
N ARG A 157 11.29 16.73 4.30
CA ARG A 157 11.85 15.39 4.10
C ARG A 157 12.48 14.84 5.37
N HIS A 158 12.49 13.52 5.47
CA HIS A 158 13.21 12.80 6.51
C HIS A 158 14.70 13.19 6.50
N ARG A 159 15.32 13.28 7.69
CA ARG A 159 16.75 13.64 7.84
C ARG A 159 17.71 12.78 7.04
N GLY A 160 17.34 11.52 6.79
CA GLY A 160 18.13 10.56 6.03
C GLY A 160 18.05 10.73 4.52
N ALA A 161 17.23 11.66 4.00
CA ALA A 161 17.16 11.94 2.57
C ALA A 161 18.52 12.39 2.03
N LYS A 162 18.85 12.00 0.79
CA LYS A 162 20.09 12.41 0.10
C LYS A 162 19.88 13.54 -0.89
N ASN A 163 18.63 13.94 -1.09
CA ASN A 163 18.24 15.07 -1.90
C ASN A 163 17.38 16.02 -1.05
N PHE A 164 17.76 17.30 -0.97
CA PHE A 164 17.01 18.38 -0.32
C PHE A 164 16.70 19.54 -1.26
N THR A 165 16.82 19.35 -2.58
CA THR A 165 16.41 20.37 -3.55
C THR A 165 14.94 20.74 -3.32
N ASN A 166 14.69 22.03 -3.09
CA ASN A 166 13.37 22.60 -2.77
C ASN A 166 12.68 22.01 -1.53
N ALA A 167 13.43 21.37 -0.63
CA ALA A 167 12.91 20.75 0.58
C ALA A 167 13.77 21.09 1.80
N ILE A 168 13.16 21.04 2.98
CA ILE A 168 13.86 21.22 4.25
C ILE A 168 13.94 19.89 5.01
N ASN A 169 14.99 19.74 5.80
CA ASN A 169 15.11 18.65 6.75
C ASN A 169 14.12 18.84 7.90
N PHE A 170 13.33 17.81 8.19
CA PHE A 170 12.40 17.79 9.33
C PHE A 170 13.05 18.22 10.65
N ASP A 171 14.32 17.87 10.87
CA ASP A 171 15.03 18.23 12.10
C ASP A 171 15.16 19.75 12.30
N ASN A 172 15.17 20.53 11.20
CA ASN A 172 15.22 21.99 11.26
C ASN A 172 13.90 22.62 11.74
N LEU A 173 12.80 21.84 11.80
CA LEU A 173 11.51 22.30 12.30
C LEU A 173 11.39 22.19 13.83
N ARG A 174 12.30 21.49 14.51
CA ARG A 174 12.25 21.32 15.97
C ARG A 174 12.33 22.68 16.67
N LYS A 175 11.57 22.85 17.76
CA LYS A 175 11.60 24.03 18.63
C LYS A 175 12.23 23.69 19.97
N PHE A 176 13.18 24.50 20.39
CA PHE A 176 13.83 24.40 21.69
C PHE A 176 13.50 25.66 22.49
N VAL A 177 12.88 25.49 23.66
CA VAL A 177 12.48 26.58 24.57
C VAL A 177 13.35 26.51 25.82
N LEU A 178 13.83 27.65 26.32
CA LEU A 178 14.62 27.70 27.55
C LEU A 178 13.74 27.44 28.78
N PHE A 179 14.25 26.70 29.75
CA PHE A 179 13.50 26.25 30.93
C PHE A 179 12.84 27.40 31.71
N SER A 180 13.54 28.52 31.87
CA SER A 180 13.04 29.74 32.52
C SER A 180 11.79 30.36 31.87
N THR A 181 11.54 30.06 30.60
CA THR A 181 10.38 30.60 29.84
C THR A 181 9.38 29.52 29.40
N ALA A 182 9.70 28.25 29.65
CA ALA A 182 8.87 27.11 29.32
C ALA A 182 7.70 26.98 30.31
N THR A 183 6.63 27.72 30.04
CA THR A 183 5.35 27.62 30.75
C THR A 183 4.29 26.92 29.91
N VAL A 184 3.29 26.31 30.57
CA VAL A 184 2.16 25.64 29.90
C VAL A 184 1.50 26.56 28.88
N ASP A 185 1.16 27.80 29.26
CA ASP A 185 0.49 28.74 28.36
C ASP A 185 1.33 29.11 27.14
N ASN A 186 2.65 29.30 27.32
CA ASN A 186 3.55 29.66 26.24
C ASN A 186 3.73 28.49 25.27
N ASN A 187 3.97 27.29 25.80
CA ASN A 187 4.30 26.13 24.99
C ASN A 187 3.05 25.56 24.28
N ILE A 188 1.86 25.64 24.90
CA ILE A 188 0.60 25.31 24.23
C ILE A 188 0.37 26.26 23.04
N LYS A 189 0.53 27.58 23.22
CA LYS A 189 0.44 28.55 22.10
C LYS A 189 1.50 28.28 21.03
N LEU A 190 2.73 27.94 21.43
CA LEU A 190 3.80 27.61 20.49
C LEU A 190 3.44 26.37 19.65
N SER A 191 2.85 25.34 20.26
CA SER A 191 2.44 24.11 19.56
C SER A 191 1.34 24.35 18.53
N VAL A 192 0.34 25.18 18.86
CA VAL A 192 -0.74 25.55 17.94
C VAL A 192 -0.18 26.33 16.74
N LYS A 193 0.78 27.22 16.99
CA LYS A 193 1.42 28.01 15.92
C LYS A 193 2.38 27.19 15.05
N ASN A 194 2.79 26.01 15.50
CA ASN A 194 3.76 25.16 14.80
C ASN A 194 3.31 23.68 14.79
N PRO A 195 2.23 23.33 14.05
CA PRO A 195 1.64 22.00 14.10
C PRO A 195 2.64 20.87 13.79
N LEU A 196 3.52 21.06 12.81
CA LEU A 196 4.50 20.06 12.35
C LEU A 196 5.80 20.00 13.19
N SER A 197 5.99 20.91 14.15
CA SER A 197 7.24 21.00 14.92
C SER A 197 7.19 20.18 16.21
N LEU A 198 8.21 19.37 16.49
CA LEU A 198 8.44 18.83 17.83
C LEU A 198 8.96 19.94 18.77
N ILE A 199 8.46 19.96 20.01
CA ILE A 199 8.86 20.95 21.02
C ILE A 199 9.65 20.27 22.13
N TYR A 200 10.77 20.86 22.52
CA TYR A 200 11.65 20.42 23.59
C TYR A 200 11.99 21.58 24.52
N VAL A 201 12.26 21.28 25.79
CA VAL A 201 12.72 22.24 26.79
C VAL A 201 14.19 22.02 27.06
N ASN A 202 15.00 23.06 26.81
CA ASN A 202 16.43 23.07 27.06
C ASN A 202 16.75 23.82 28.35
N LYS A 203 17.94 23.56 28.89
CA LYS A 203 18.53 24.38 29.96
C LYS A 203 18.61 25.84 29.53
N ASP A 204 18.68 26.75 30.51
CA ASP A 204 18.71 28.20 30.24
C ASP A 204 19.96 28.68 29.49
N ASP A 205 21.07 27.94 29.60
CA ASP A 205 22.27 28.14 28.79
C ASP A 205 22.20 27.50 27.39
N ASN A 206 21.06 26.88 27.07
CA ASN A 206 20.77 26.14 25.84
C ASN A 206 21.72 24.95 25.57
N SER A 207 22.41 24.42 26.59
CA SER A 207 23.39 23.34 26.43
C SER A 207 22.80 21.93 26.22
N GLY A 208 21.48 21.82 26.08
CA GLY A 208 20.76 20.56 25.86
C GLY A 208 19.49 20.44 26.71
N PRO A 209 18.83 19.26 26.73
CA PRO A 209 17.57 19.05 27.42
C PRO A 209 17.61 19.44 28.91
N ALA A 210 16.54 20.06 29.39
CA ALA A 210 16.36 20.41 30.80
C ALA A 210 15.81 19.23 31.61
N TYR A 211 16.26 19.16 32.86
CA TYR A 211 15.85 18.13 33.81
C TYR A 211 15.56 18.76 35.16
N TYR A 212 14.47 18.35 35.81
CA TYR A 212 14.21 18.77 37.18
C TYR A 212 15.32 18.26 38.10
N PHE A 213 15.88 19.16 38.90
CA PHE A 213 16.97 18.86 39.84
C PHE A 213 18.21 18.22 39.18
N ASN A 214 18.41 18.45 37.87
CA ASN A 214 19.45 17.79 37.06
C ASN A 214 19.39 16.26 37.05
N ASN A 215 18.24 15.66 37.35
CA ASN A 215 18.05 14.21 37.33
C ASN A 215 17.64 13.73 35.92
N PRO A 216 18.43 12.90 35.23
CA PRO A 216 18.13 12.45 33.86
C PRO A 216 16.79 11.69 33.73
N ASN A 217 16.27 11.12 34.82
CA ASN A 217 14.97 10.47 34.82
C ASN A 217 13.80 11.47 34.86
N LEU A 218 14.05 12.75 35.15
CA LEU A 218 13.04 13.80 35.34
C LEU A 218 13.15 14.89 34.26
N MET A 219 13.15 14.47 32.98
CA MET A 219 13.17 15.40 31.85
C MET A 219 11.94 16.32 31.89
N VAL A 220 12.16 17.62 31.71
CA VAL A 220 11.07 18.60 31.72
C VAL A 220 10.12 18.33 30.54
N ASN A 221 8.82 18.29 30.82
CA ASN A 221 7.79 18.06 29.81
C ASN A 221 7.87 19.12 28.69
N TRP A 222 7.51 18.78 27.45
CA TRP A 222 7.49 19.74 26.35
C TRP A 222 6.59 20.94 26.61
N PHE A 223 5.52 20.77 27.40
CA PHE A 223 4.60 21.83 27.81
C PHE A 223 5.11 22.64 29.01
N GLY A 224 6.28 22.34 29.59
CA GLY A 224 6.89 23.14 30.64
C GLY A 224 6.19 23.07 32.00
N SER A 225 6.26 24.17 32.76
CA SER A 225 5.73 24.29 34.13
C SER A 225 4.57 25.29 34.23
N THR A 226 3.85 25.28 35.36
CA THR A 226 2.80 26.27 35.63
C THR A 226 2.80 26.65 37.11
N LEU A 227 2.36 27.86 37.44
CA LEU A 227 2.15 28.30 38.81
C LEU A 227 0.86 27.72 39.42
N ALA A 228 -0.06 27.23 38.59
CA ALA A 228 -1.34 26.69 39.05
C ALA A 228 -1.22 25.30 39.70
N LEU A 229 -0.18 24.54 39.36
CA LEU A 229 0.05 23.18 39.84
C LEU A 229 1.55 22.96 40.11
N PRO A 230 1.94 22.33 41.23
CA PRO A 230 3.33 21.92 41.43
C PRO A 230 3.73 20.83 40.41
N ASN A 231 5.04 20.69 40.14
CA ASN A 231 5.56 19.82 39.08
C ASN A 231 5.15 18.33 39.22
N ASN A 232 4.91 17.84 40.43
CA ASN A 232 4.42 16.48 40.68
C ASN A 232 2.93 16.31 40.32
N ARG A 233 2.17 17.40 40.20
CA ARG A 233 0.73 17.38 39.88
C ARG A 233 0.40 17.80 38.45
N LEU A 234 1.40 17.93 37.57
CA LEU A 234 1.18 18.27 36.15
C LEU A 234 0.30 17.26 35.41
N THR A 235 0.16 16.03 35.92
CA THR A 235 -0.82 15.04 35.44
C THR A 235 -2.26 15.57 35.44
N GLU A 236 -2.60 16.51 36.34
CA GLU A 236 -3.93 17.09 36.47
C GLU A 236 -4.24 18.16 35.41
N LEU A 237 -3.29 18.51 34.55
CA LEU A 237 -3.56 19.29 33.32
C LEU A 237 -4.52 18.53 32.38
N ASN A 238 -4.49 17.19 32.44
CA ASN A 238 -5.46 16.32 31.81
C ASN A 238 -5.66 16.56 30.28
N LEU A 239 -4.56 16.82 29.56
CA LEU A 239 -4.60 17.27 28.16
C LEU A 239 -5.33 16.30 27.22
N TRP A 240 -5.29 14.99 27.46
CA TRP A 240 -5.99 13.98 26.65
C TRP A 240 -7.14 13.28 27.39
N SER A 241 -7.66 13.88 28.47
CA SER A 241 -8.76 13.31 29.26
C SER A 241 -8.49 11.90 29.80
N ASP A 242 -7.48 11.80 30.67
CA ASP A 242 -7.24 10.67 31.55
C ASP A 242 -8.47 10.37 32.41
N ASN A 243 -8.80 9.08 32.54
CA ASN A 243 -9.89 8.60 33.36
C ASN A 243 -9.69 9.00 34.82
N ALA A 244 -8.47 8.94 35.36
CA ALA A 244 -8.20 9.32 36.75
C ALA A 244 -8.07 10.85 36.96
N LYS A 245 -8.26 11.68 35.92
CA LYS A 245 -8.00 13.14 35.95
C LYS A 245 -6.58 13.48 36.43
N GLY A 246 -5.62 12.58 36.23
CA GLY A 246 -4.25 12.69 36.74
C GLY A 246 -4.12 12.56 38.26
N ARG A 247 -5.15 12.11 38.97
CA ARG A 247 -5.17 12.02 40.44
C ARG A 247 -4.87 10.60 40.91
N LEU A 248 -4.22 10.50 42.07
CA LEU A 248 -3.90 9.23 42.69
C LEU A 248 -5.11 8.63 43.40
N ASN A 249 -5.14 7.30 43.42
CA ASN A 249 -6.01 6.53 44.30
C ASN A 249 -5.15 5.81 45.34
N SER A 250 -5.60 5.74 46.60
CA SER A 250 -4.90 5.02 47.66
C SER A 250 -5.02 3.50 47.49
N ASP A 251 -6.16 3.00 47.01
CA ASP A 251 -6.43 1.58 46.78
C ASP A 251 -6.34 1.21 45.28
N TYR A 252 -5.33 1.75 44.59
CA TYR A 252 -5.14 1.70 43.13
C TYR A 252 -4.96 0.28 42.52
N THR A 253 -4.98 -0.77 43.33
CA THR A 253 -4.93 -2.18 42.88
C THR A 253 -6.28 -2.89 42.97
N SER A 254 -7.28 -2.31 43.63
CA SER A 254 -8.61 -2.89 43.79
C SER A 254 -9.51 -2.63 42.59
N ASP A 255 -10.41 -3.56 42.26
CA ASP A 255 -11.44 -3.33 41.22
C ASP A 255 -12.29 -2.08 41.49
N ALA A 256 -12.50 -1.73 42.77
CA ALA A 256 -13.25 -0.54 43.16
C ALA A 256 -12.56 0.77 42.74
N SER A 257 -11.24 0.73 42.55
CA SER A 257 -10.42 1.90 42.21
C SER A 257 -10.45 2.27 40.73
N SER A 258 -11.04 1.44 39.87
CA SER A 258 -11.09 1.65 38.43
C SER A 258 -11.77 2.98 38.09
N ALA A 259 -11.02 3.96 37.60
CA ALA A 259 -11.57 5.27 37.27
C ALA A 259 -12.51 5.19 36.05
N PRO A 260 -13.69 5.85 36.09
CA PRO A 260 -14.59 5.88 34.94
C PRO A 260 -14.06 6.80 33.83
N TYR A 261 -14.45 6.49 32.60
CA TYR A 261 -14.32 7.39 31.45
C TYR A 261 -15.13 8.67 31.67
N ARG A 262 -14.58 9.80 31.19
CA ARG A 262 -15.10 11.17 31.37
C ARG A 262 -14.92 11.99 30.10
N ASN A 263 -15.55 13.17 29.99
CA ASN A 263 -15.51 14.01 28.78
C ASN A 263 -14.13 14.09 28.12
N LYS A 264 -14.13 13.92 26.80
CA LYS A 264 -12.95 14.08 25.95
C LYS A 264 -12.43 15.53 25.98
N SER A 265 -11.13 15.68 25.83
CA SER A 265 -10.44 16.97 25.78
C SER A 265 -10.37 17.48 24.34
N SER A 266 -10.30 18.80 24.16
CA SER A 266 -10.09 19.42 22.84
C SER A 266 -8.72 19.12 22.21
N PHE A 267 -7.76 18.60 22.99
CA PHE A 267 -6.44 18.19 22.48
C PHE A 267 -6.33 16.70 22.17
N ASP A 268 -7.34 15.89 22.48
CA ASP A 268 -7.37 14.48 22.08
C ASP A 268 -7.44 14.40 20.54
N PRO A 269 -6.48 13.73 19.89
CA PRO A 269 -6.34 13.75 18.42
C PRO A 269 -7.36 12.85 17.71
N CYS A 270 -8.09 11.98 18.41
CA CYS A 270 -9.04 11.07 17.77
C CYS A 270 -10.21 11.84 17.12
N PRO A 271 -10.83 11.30 16.06
CA PRO A 271 -11.97 11.96 15.40
C PRO A 271 -13.22 12.01 16.29
N ASN A 272 -14.26 12.69 15.83
CA ASN A 272 -15.54 12.74 16.52
C ASN A 272 -16.12 11.32 16.76
N GLY A 273 -16.69 11.07 17.93
CA GLY A 273 -17.14 9.74 18.35
C GLY A 273 -16.04 8.77 18.79
N TRP A 274 -14.78 9.19 18.76
CA TRP A 274 -13.61 8.39 19.14
C TRP A 274 -12.71 9.14 20.11
N ARG A 275 -11.92 8.43 20.92
CA ARG A 275 -11.00 9.01 21.91
C ARG A 275 -9.77 8.14 22.14
N LEU A 276 -8.73 8.71 22.73
CA LEU A 276 -7.62 7.93 23.26
C LEU A 276 -8.07 7.08 24.46
N PRO A 277 -7.63 5.81 24.54
CA PRO A 277 -7.88 4.98 25.70
C PRO A 277 -6.99 5.42 26.87
N SER A 278 -7.46 5.16 28.08
CA SER A 278 -6.84 5.61 29.32
C SER A 278 -6.53 4.42 30.22
N MET A 279 -5.50 4.55 31.05
CA MET A 279 -5.30 3.67 32.19
C MET A 279 -6.42 3.87 33.21
N LEU A 280 -6.74 2.85 34.00
CA LEU A 280 -7.76 2.97 35.04
C LEU A 280 -7.28 3.70 36.31
N VAL A 281 -5.98 3.97 36.44
CA VAL A 281 -5.34 4.71 37.53
C VAL A 281 -4.16 5.54 37.02
N ALA A 282 -3.87 6.68 37.66
CA ALA A 282 -2.69 7.52 37.36
C ALA A 282 -1.48 7.24 38.26
N ASN A 283 -1.57 6.25 39.15
CA ASN A 283 -0.48 5.86 40.03
C ASN A 283 0.69 5.30 39.20
N GLN A 284 1.92 5.77 39.48
CA GLN A 284 3.13 5.22 38.88
C GLN A 284 3.63 3.99 39.63
N ALA A 285 3.51 4.00 40.96
CA ALA A 285 3.97 2.94 41.85
C ALA A 285 3.31 3.05 43.22
N SER A 286 3.57 2.06 44.08
CA SER A 286 3.26 2.06 45.50
C SER A 286 4.07 3.10 46.31
N GLY A 287 3.72 3.23 47.59
CA GLY A 287 4.46 3.99 48.60
C GLY A 287 5.93 3.59 48.80
N ASN A 288 6.33 2.42 48.28
CA ASN A 288 7.71 1.91 48.33
C ASN A 288 8.37 1.89 46.93
N TYR A 289 7.86 2.68 45.98
CA TYR A 289 8.35 2.76 44.59
C TYR A 289 8.33 1.44 43.82
N VAL A 290 7.47 0.50 44.22
CA VAL A 290 7.20 -0.74 43.47
C VAL A 290 6.07 -0.48 42.48
N ASP A 291 6.34 -0.66 41.18
CA ASP A 291 5.34 -0.58 40.10
C ASP A 291 4.52 -1.88 40.06
N ASN A 292 3.50 -1.92 40.91
CA ASN A 292 2.54 -3.02 41.04
C ASN A 292 1.18 -2.67 40.41
N ILE A 293 1.14 -1.70 39.49
CA ILE A 293 -0.07 -1.39 38.72
C ILE A 293 -0.50 -2.63 37.95
N ARG A 294 -1.79 -2.96 38.03
CA ARG A 294 -2.32 -4.16 37.39
C ARG A 294 -2.22 -4.08 35.88
N VAL A 295 -1.85 -5.20 35.26
CA VAL A 295 -1.76 -5.29 33.79
C VAL A 295 -3.11 -5.07 33.13
N ASP A 296 -4.19 -5.62 33.68
CA ASP A 296 -5.55 -5.42 33.18
C ASP A 296 -6.07 -3.98 33.30
N PHE A 297 -5.43 -3.12 34.10
CA PHE A 297 -5.75 -1.68 34.16
C PHE A 297 -5.17 -0.89 32.99
N SER A 298 -4.28 -1.50 32.20
CA SER A 298 -3.92 -0.99 30.88
C SER A 298 -5.01 -1.35 29.88
N PRO A 299 -5.45 -0.43 29.02
CA PRO A 299 -6.38 -0.76 27.94
C PRO A 299 -5.76 -1.77 26.94
N PHE A 300 -4.43 -1.86 26.88
CA PHE A 300 -3.69 -2.80 26.03
C PHE A 300 -3.29 -4.10 26.75
N GLY A 301 -3.67 -4.28 28.01
CA GLY A 301 -3.28 -5.42 28.85
C GLY A 301 -4.02 -6.72 28.54
N VAL A 302 -3.39 -7.83 28.90
CA VAL A 302 -4.05 -9.14 29.00
C VAL A 302 -4.88 -9.23 30.29
N ARG A 303 -5.89 -10.12 30.32
CA ARG A 303 -6.80 -10.30 31.47
C ARG A 303 -6.11 -10.97 32.66
N THR A 304 -5.35 -10.20 33.43
CA THR A 304 -4.67 -10.65 34.63
C THR A 304 -4.56 -9.53 35.67
N ASN A 305 -4.76 -9.87 36.94
CA ASN A 305 -4.64 -8.94 38.07
C ASN A 305 -3.19 -8.82 38.58
N LEU A 306 -2.22 -9.43 37.90
CA LEU A 306 -0.80 -9.30 38.24
C LEU A 306 -0.36 -7.83 38.11
N GLY A 307 0.42 -7.37 39.09
CA GLY A 307 1.11 -6.09 39.00
C GLY A 307 2.27 -6.16 37.99
N LYS A 308 2.61 -5.03 37.35
CA LYS A 308 3.66 -4.92 36.33
C LYS A 308 4.98 -5.60 36.72
N ASN A 309 5.55 -5.26 37.87
CA ASN A 309 6.83 -5.85 38.30
C ASN A 309 6.75 -7.38 38.45
N THR A 310 5.62 -7.91 38.91
CA THR A 310 5.40 -9.37 38.99
C THR A 310 5.26 -9.98 37.60
N PHE A 311 4.57 -9.32 36.68
CA PHE A 311 4.45 -9.75 35.29
C PHE A 311 5.83 -9.81 34.60
N GLU A 312 6.65 -8.78 34.81
CA GLU A 312 7.98 -8.68 34.19
C GLU A 312 9.02 -9.60 34.83
N SER A 313 9.01 -9.75 36.16
CA SER A 313 9.92 -10.68 36.87
C SER A 313 9.67 -12.15 36.51
N ASN A 314 8.43 -12.51 36.15
CA ASN A 314 8.11 -13.83 35.61
C ASN A 314 8.50 -13.99 34.12
N GLY A 315 9.02 -12.94 33.48
CA GLY A 315 9.41 -12.96 32.07
C GLY A 315 8.25 -12.97 31.08
N TYR A 316 7.00 -12.72 31.51
CA TYR A 316 5.84 -12.79 30.63
C TYR A 316 5.84 -11.73 29.51
N TYR A 317 6.60 -10.65 29.65
CA TYR A 317 6.80 -9.68 28.58
C TYR A 317 7.69 -10.20 27.44
N ILE A 318 8.44 -11.28 27.65
CA ILE A 318 9.27 -11.91 26.61
C ILE A 318 8.43 -12.97 25.92
N LEU A 319 8.05 -12.71 24.67
CA LEU A 319 7.24 -13.62 23.89
C LEU A 319 8.07 -14.81 23.46
N LYS A 320 7.64 -16.02 23.83
CA LYS A 320 8.35 -17.26 23.48
C LYS A 320 8.09 -17.68 22.03
N PRO A 321 8.99 -18.49 21.42
CA PRO A 321 8.81 -18.99 20.06
C PRO A 321 7.57 -19.87 19.84
N ASN A 322 7.06 -20.48 20.91
CA ASN A 322 5.84 -21.29 20.92
C ASN A 322 5.15 -21.19 22.29
N ASP A 323 3.97 -21.81 22.42
CA ASP A 323 3.13 -21.71 23.62
C ASP A 323 3.56 -22.65 24.77
N ASN A 324 4.70 -23.35 24.65
CA ASN A 324 5.18 -24.22 25.72
C ASN A 324 5.57 -23.42 26.96
N ASN A 325 5.03 -23.79 28.12
CA ASN A 325 5.25 -23.09 29.39
C ASN A 325 4.95 -21.59 29.30
N VAL A 326 3.91 -21.23 28.53
CA VAL A 326 3.34 -19.88 28.45
C VAL A 326 2.01 -19.87 29.22
N PRO A 327 1.74 -18.88 30.09
CA PRO A 327 0.45 -18.77 30.76
C PRO A 327 -0.71 -18.68 29.76
N SER A 328 -1.87 -19.25 30.09
CA SER A 328 -3.04 -19.28 29.18
C SER A 328 -3.51 -17.90 28.71
N PHE A 329 -3.36 -16.86 29.53
CA PHE A 329 -3.70 -15.48 29.15
C PHE A 329 -2.69 -14.84 28.16
N MET A 330 -1.56 -15.50 27.88
CA MET A 330 -0.53 -15.06 26.92
C MET A 330 -0.44 -15.95 25.67
N THR A 331 -1.03 -17.15 25.69
CA THR A 331 -0.98 -18.06 24.53
C THR A 331 -1.70 -17.45 23.33
N GLY A 332 -1.26 -17.78 22.11
CA GLY A 332 -1.89 -17.31 20.88
C GLY A 332 -1.41 -15.96 20.37
N ILE A 333 -0.49 -15.27 21.06
CA ILE A 333 0.20 -14.09 20.50
C ILE A 333 1.08 -14.56 19.33
N LYS A 334 0.90 -13.92 18.16
CA LYS A 334 1.74 -14.12 16.98
C LYS A 334 2.51 -12.84 16.68
N LEU A 335 3.76 -12.97 16.27
CA LEU A 335 4.56 -11.86 15.76
C LEU A 335 5.10 -12.17 14.37
N PHE A 336 5.18 -11.13 13.55
CA PHE A 336 5.84 -11.12 12.26
C PHE A 336 7.21 -10.46 12.46
N PRO A 337 8.32 -11.21 12.38
CA PRO A 337 9.66 -10.70 12.69
C PRO A 337 10.02 -9.46 11.87
N ASN A 338 10.42 -8.39 12.53
CA ASN A 338 10.69 -7.05 12.00
C ASN A 338 9.50 -6.38 11.28
N VAL A 339 8.25 -6.76 11.60
CA VAL A 339 7.06 -6.21 10.94
C VAL A 339 5.99 -5.77 11.94
N GLY A 340 5.53 -6.65 12.84
CA GLY A 340 4.43 -6.32 13.76
C GLY A 340 3.86 -7.54 14.49
N PHE A 341 2.67 -7.39 15.06
CA PHE A 341 2.02 -8.42 15.90
C PHE A 341 0.56 -8.66 15.54
N ASP A 342 0.14 -9.92 15.61
CA ASP A 342 -1.25 -10.34 15.54
C ASP A 342 -1.67 -10.89 16.92
N LEU A 343 -2.56 -10.16 17.59
CA LEU A 343 -3.12 -10.48 18.90
C LEU A 343 -4.62 -10.83 18.78
N SER A 344 -5.06 -11.31 17.62
CA SER A 344 -6.47 -11.66 17.37
C SER A 344 -6.98 -12.89 18.12
N ASN A 345 -6.12 -13.64 18.81
CA ASN A 345 -6.50 -14.84 19.56
C ASN A 345 -5.70 -15.05 20.86
N VAL A 346 -5.43 -13.98 21.61
CA VAL A 346 -4.65 -14.02 22.86
C VAL A 346 -5.51 -14.54 24.01
N GLY A 347 -5.15 -15.71 24.54
CA GLY A 347 -5.94 -16.40 25.57
C GLY A 347 -7.41 -16.59 25.17
N GLY A 348 -7.67 -16.79 23.88
CA GLY A 348 -9.02 -16.91 23.31
C GLY A 348 -9.75 -15.57 23.08
N ASN A 349 -9.05 -14.43 23.17
CA ASN A 349 -9.64 -13.11 22.94
C ASN A 349 -9.01 -12.41 21.73
N ASN A 350 -9.81 -11.69 20.97
CA ASN A 350 -9.33 -10.83 19.89
C ASN A 350 -8.92 -9.46 20.44
N MET A 351 -7.63 -9.19 20.62
CA MET A 351 -7.13 -7.87 21.03
C MET A 351 -6.79 -6.96 19.83
N GLY A 352 -6.88 -7.48 18.61
CA GLY A 352 -6.58 -6.77 17.35
C GLY A 352 -5.17 -7.01 16.82
N ILE A 353 -4.83 -6.30 15.75
CA ILE A 353 -3.57 -6.38 15.02
C ILE A 353 -2.75 -5.10 15.27
N PHE A 354 -1.44 -5.23 15.45
CA PHE A 354 -0.55 -4.13 15.83
C PHE A 354 0.68 -4.10 14.92
N PRO A 355 0.61 -3.38 13.79
CA PRO A 355 1.76 -3.14 12.94
C PRO A 355 2.82 -2.26 13.62
N GLY A 356 4.08 -2.43 13.25
CA GLY A 356 5.18 -1.54 13.63
C GLY A 356 4.89 -0.08 13.23
N THR A 357 5.07 0.84 14.19
CA THR A 357 4.82 2.28 14.08
C THR A 357 6.11 3.09 14.03
N GLY A 358 7.21 2.54 14.55
CA GLY A 358 8.38 3.31 14.97
C GLY A 358 8.04 4.30 16.08
N GLN A 359 9.01 5.14 16.44
CA GLN A 359 8.87 6.22 17.43
C GLN A 359 9.94 7.30 17.20
N ILE A 360 9.68 8.50 17.72
CA ILE A 360 10.68 9.56 17.85
C ILE A 360 10.90 9.81 19.34
N ALA A 361 12.09 9.46 19.86
CA ALA A 361 12.41 9.67 21.27
C ALA A 361 13.64 10.56 21.40
N ILE A 362 13.63 11.59 22.24
CA ILE A 362 14.81 12.48 22.34
C ILE A 362 15.94 11.86 23.16
N ASN A 363 15.58 11.10 24.20
CA ASN A 363 16.53 10.43 25.08
C ASN A 363 17.04 9.10 24.52
N ALA A 364 16.41 8.61 23.45
CA ALA A 364 16.83 7.42 22.74
C ALA A 364 16.89 7.75 21.25
N HIS A 365 18.07 7.66 20.62
CA HIS A 365 18.26 7.98 19.20
C HIS A 365 18.19 9.49 18.85
N ASP A 366 18.47 10.39 19.80
CA ASP A 366 18.63 11.85 19.58
C ASP A 366 17.42 12.53 18.89
N GLY A 367 16.21 12.04 19.16
CA GLY A 367 14.96 12.57 18.59
C GLY A 367 14.77 12.19 17.14
N GLN A 368 15.44 11.15 16.64
CA GLN A 368 15.27 10.66 15.27
C GLN A 368 14.09 9.69 15.19
N TYR A 369 13.50 9.54 14.01
CA TYR A 369 12.58 8.43 13.76
C TYR A 369 13.37 7.12 13.74
N THR A 370 12.85 6.11 14.43
CA THR A 370 13.54 4.86 14.74
C THR A 370 12.80 3.66 14.17
N ASP A 371 13.51 2.53 14.06
CA ASP A 371 13.02 1.15 13.95
C ASP A 371 11.51 1.01 13.65
N GLN A 372 11.17 1.01 12.36
CA GLN A 372 9.80 0.96 11.82
C GLN A 372 8.99 -0.25 12.30
N HIS A 373 9.66 -1.28 12.82
CA HIS A 373 9.04 -2.51 13.34
C HIS A 373 8.64 -2.42 14.81
N HIS A 374 9.12 -1.43 15.58
CA HIS A 374 8.68 -1.24 16.96
C HIS A 374 7.24 -0.70 17.00
N VAL A 375 6.47 -1.11 18.00
CA VAL A 375 5.11 -0.59 18.24
C VAL A 375 5.13 0.26 19.49
N GLY A 376 4.81 1.54 19.35
CA GLY A 376 4.62 2.48 20.46
C GLY A 376 3.26 3.15 20.38
N LEU A 377 2.35 2.83 21.31
CA LEU A 377 1.01 3.43 21.34
C LEU A 377 0.72 4.13 22.67
N TRP A 378 0.41 5.41 22.60
CA TRP A 378 0.06 6.19 23.79
C TRP A 378 -1.23 5.73 24.46
N THR A 379 -1.27 5.91 25.78
CA THR A 379 -2.52 6.10 26.53
C THR A 379 -2.71 7.59 26.85
N SER A 380 -3.93 7.99 27.21
CA SER A 380 -4.20 9.33 27.70
C SER A 380 -3.72 9.60 29.13
N THR A 381 -2.99 8.68 29.77
CA THR A 381 -2.63 8.77 31.19
C THR A 381 -1.16 9.10 31.41
N MET A 382 -0.90 10.30 31.95
CA MET A 382 0.36 10.59 32.65
C MET A 382 0.33 10.02 34.07
N THR A 383 1.45 9.46 34.50
CA THR A 383 1.57 8.86 35.84
C THR A 383 2.39 9.72 36.79
N ARG A 384 2.14 9.58 38.09
CA ARG A 384 2.95 10.21 39.13
C ARG A 384 3.13 9.33 40.36
N PHE A 385 4.16 9.63 41.13
CA PHE A 385 4.37 9.09 42.48
C PHE A 385 3.47 9.79 43.51
N TYR A 386 3.39 9.21 44.71
CA TYR A 386 2.62 9.71 45.86
C TYR A 386 3.25 10.94 46.53
N ASP A 387 4.51 11.24 46.21
CA ASP A 387 5.33 12.28 46.82
C ASP A 387 5.44 13.54 45.91
N THR A 388 6.48 14.35 46.14
CA THR A 388 6.76 15.57 45.39
C THR A 388 7.61 15.35 44.13
N THR A 389 7.83 14.11 43.69
CA THR A 389 8.58 13.81 42.47
C THR A 389 7.84 14.35 41.23
N PRO A 390 8.50 15.17 40.39
CA PRO A 390 7.91 15.70 39.16
C PRO A 390 7.32 14.62 38.24
N ALA A 391 6.13 14.86 37.70
CA ALA A 391 5.48 13.96 36.76
C ALA A 391 5.92 14.27 35.33
N VAL A 392 6.62 13.32 34.69
CA VAL A 392 7.32 13.55 33.40
C VAL A 392 7.07 12.47 32.35
N GLU A 393 6.27 11.45 32.69
CA GLU A 393 6.05 10.27 31.87
C GLU A 393 4.57 9.94 31.70
N ALA A 394 4.26 9.33 30.57
CA ALA A 394 2.95 8.75 30.28
C ALA A 394 3.05 7.25 30.00
N ARG A 395 1.97 6.53 30.29
CA ARG A 395 1.87 5.08 30.01
C ARG A 395 1.60 4.85 28.53
N MET A 396 2.16 3.76 28.02
CA MET A 396 2.03 3.33 26.64
C MET A 396 2.07 1.81 26.51
N LEU A 397 1.56 1.29 25.40
CA LEU A 397 1.95 -0.03 24.91
C LEU A 397 3.29 0.10 24.17
N PHE A 398 4.25 -0.74 24.54
CA PHE A 398 5.52 -0.86 23.82
C PHE A 398 5.78 -2.32 23.45
N MET A 399 6.03 -2.58 22.16
CA MET A 399 6.33 -3.92 21.66
C MET A 399 7.48 -3.90 20.66
N VAL A 400 8.26 -4.98 20.63
CA VAL A 400 9.45 -5.11 19.78
C VAL A 400 9.45 -6.51 19.16
N PRO A 401 9.38 -6.65 17.83
CA PRO A 401 9.52 -7.93 17.13
C PRO A 401 10.87 -8.02 16.41
N ASP A 402 11.97 -7.63 17.06
CA ASP A 402 13.27 -7.45 16.38
C ASP A 402 14.09 -8.74 16.39
N LYS A 403 14.10 -9.47 15.28
CA LYS A 403 14.89 -10.71 15.15
C LYS A 403 16.39 -10.48 15.00
N ASP A 404 16.84 -9.25 14.72
CA ASP A 404 18.25 -8.97 14.47
C ASP A 404 19.04 -8.77 15.79
N GLN A 405 18.35 -8.73 16.94
CA GLN A 405 18.98 -8.65 18.25
C GLN A 405 19.54 -10.00 18.72
N PRO A 406 20.62 -10.01 19.51
CA PRO A 406 21.28 -11.23 19.96
C PRO A 406 20.55 -11.99 21.09
N ASP A 407 19.48 -11.39 21.64
CA ASP A 407 18.67 -11.95 22.73
C ASP A 407 18.16 -13.37 22.40
N ILE A 408 18.09 -14.24 23.42
CA ILE A 408 17.54 -15.60 23.33
C ILE A 408 16.23 -15.62 24.12
N PRO A 409 15.06 -15.58 23.46
CA PRO A 409 13.75 -15.52 24.15
C PRO A 409 13.43 -16.76 24.99
N ASP A 410 13.94 -17.93 24.59
CA ASP A 410 13.75 -19.19 25.30
C ASP A 410 15.06 -19.99 25.29
N PRO A 411 15.69 -20.24 26.45
CA PRO A 411 16.91 -21.02 26.55
C PRO A 411 16.82 -22.44 25.95
N SER A 412 15.60 -22.99 25.83
CA SER A 412 15.35 -24.30 25.20
C SER A 412 15.57 -24.30 23.69
N TYR A 413 15.59 -23.10 23.07
CA TYR A 413 15.76 -22.91 21.63
C TYR A 413 16.85 -21.87 21.31
N PRO A 414 18.12 -22.13 21.64
CA PRO A 414 19.21 -21.14 21.55
C PRO A 414 19.53 -20.64 20.13
N SER A 415 19.05 -21.35 19.09
CA SER A 415 19.18 -20.93 17.70
C SER A 415 18.15 -19.88 17.27
N ILE A 416 17.07 -19.71 18.05
CA ILE A 416 16.04 -18.70 17.80
C ILE A 416 16.42 -17.45 18.59
N LYS A 417 16.79 -16.41 17.86
CA LYS A 417 17.24 -15.13 18.41
C LYS A 417 16.28 -14.01 18.06
N GLY A 418 16.28 -13.00 18.91
CA GLY A 418 15.52 -11.78 18.71
C GLY A 418 15.02 -11.19 20.02
N ARG A 419 14.82 -9.88 20.02
CA ARG A 419 14.16 -9.16 21.10
C ARG A 419 12.67 -9.13 20.79
N ASN A 420 11.91 -10.00 21.45
CA ASN A 420 10.48 -10.15 21.25
C ASN A 420 9.72 -9.72 22.51
N TRP A 421 9.36 -8.45 22.61
CA TRP A 421 8.76 -7.84 23.81
C TRP A 421 7.30 -7.46 23.63
N TYR A 422 6.50 -7.67 24.69
CA TYR A 422 5.14 -7.17 24.88
C TYR A 422 5.03 -6.47 26.25
N ARG A 423 5.02 -5.13 26.26
CA ARG A 423 4.96 -4.30 27.47
C ARG A 423 3.72 -3.41 27.47
N PRO A 424 2.58 -3.86 28.01
CA PRO A 424 1.32 -3.09 28.02
C PRO A 424 1.31 -1.93 29.03
N LEU A 425 2.34 -1.83 29.88
CA LEU A 425 2.52 -0.81 30.90
C LEU A 425 3.86 -0.07 30.74
N GLY A 426 4.38 0.00 29.51
CA GLY A 426 5.57 0.79 29.20
C GLY A 426 5.37 2.27 29.55
N THR A 427 6.47 3.01 29.67
CA THR A 427 6.44 4.47 29.82
C THR A 427 7.34 5.13 28.78
N ALA A 428 6.96 6.33 28.37
CA ALA A 428 7.80 7.21 27.58
C ALA A 428 7.64 8.66 28.04
N LYS A 429 8.61 9.49 27.67
CA LYS A 429 8.60 10.90 28.05
C LYS A 429 7.55 11.63 27.23
N THR A 430 6.91 12.64 27.81
CA THR A 430 5.87 13.40 27.09
C THR A 430 6.38 14.11 25.84
N SER A 431 7.69 14.41 25.79
CA SER A 431 8.35 15.03 24.64
C SER A 431 8.65 14.06 23.49
N ASP A 432 8.58 12.74 23.72
CA ASP A 432 8.69 11.75 22.66
C ASP A 432 7.42 11.78 21.78
N ALA A 433 7.51 11.31 20.55
CA ALA A 433 6.35 11.11 19.68
C ALA A 433 6.13 9.63 19.37
N ASN A 434 4.95 9.15 19.73
CA ASN A 434 4.48 7.77 19.51
C ASN A 434 3.11 7.80 18.81
N ALA A 435 2.70 6.65 18.26
CA ALA A 435 1.41 6.54 17.58
C ALA A 435 0.25 6.48 18.57
N CYS A 436 -0.96 6.62 18.04
CA CYS A 436 -2.21 6.66 18.78
C CYS A 436 -3.19 5.64 18.18
N ARG A 437 -3.97 4.95 19.02
CA ARG A 437 -5.09 4.10 18.57
C ARG A 437 -6.33 4.44 19.39
N CYS A 438 -7.43 4.70 18.72
CA CYS A 438 -8.64 5.20 19.36
C CYS A 438 -9.60 4.08 19.74
N ILE A 439 -10.39 4.34 20.77
CA ILE A 439 -11.60 3.59 21.12
C ILE A 439 -12.82 4.47 20.88
N LYS A 440 -13.97 3.83 20.66
CA LYS A 440 -15.26 4.52 20.57
C LYS A 440 -15.48 5.28 21.87
N ASP A 441 -15.79 6.57 21.76
CA ASP A 441 -16.02 7.40 22.93
C ASP A 441 -17.34 7.00 23.59
N PRO A 442 -17.33 6.53 24.84
CA PRO A 442 -18.56 6.09 25.51
C PRO A 442 -19.47 7.25 25.96
N LEU A 443 -19.10 8.52 25.72
CA LEU A 443 -19.76 9.70 26.29
C LEU A 443 -20.18 10.80 25.30
N TYR A 444 -19.69 10.82 24.06
CA TYR A 444 -19.87 11.98 23.18
C TYR A 444 -21.34 12.36 22.92
N THR A 445 -22.24 11.37 22.82
CA THR A 445 -23.69 11.59 22.70
C THR A 445 -24.38 11.83 24.06
N PHE A 446 -23.92 11.20 25.13
CA PHE A 446 -24.50 11.33 26.47
C PHE A 446 -24.20 12.67 27.13
N ASN A 447 -23.04 13.26 26.79
CA ASN A 447 -22.53 14.47 27.44
C ASN A 447 -22.47 15.66 26.47
N ASN A 448 -23.21 15.59 25.35
CA ASN A 448 -23.48 16.70 24.42
C ASN A 448 -22.23 17.35 23.78
N TYR A 449 -21.28 16.54 23.30
CA TYR A 449 -20.11 17.02 22.54
C TYR A 449 -19.91 16.27 21.21
N ASP A 450 -21.02 16.03 20.51
CA ASP A 450 -21.03 15.43 19.18
C ASP A 450 -20.76 16.48 18.09
N PHE A 451 -19.65 16.32 17.37
CA PHE A 451 -19.19 17.22 16.30
C PHE A 451 -19.11 16.49 14.96
N PRO A 452 -20.25 16.14 14.34
CA PRO A 452 -20.26 15.38 13.09
C PRO A 452 -19.60 16.18 11.97
N THR A 453 -18.85 15.48 11.12
CA THR A 453 -18.32 16.06 9.89
C THR A 453 -19.46 16.40 8.95
N GLU A 454 -19.51 17.65 8.49
CA GLU A 454 -20.46 18.07 7.47
C GLU A 454 -19.89 17.83 6.07
N TYR A 455 -20.62 17.09 5.25
CA TYR A 455 -20.28 16.84 3.85
C TYR A 455 -21.05 17.79 2.94
N PHE A 456 -20.37 18.36 1.94
CA PHE A 456 -20.99 19.16 0.88
C PHE A 456 -21.20 18.31 -0.38
N THR A 457 -22.13 18.73 -1.25
CA THR A 457 -22.43 18.02 -2.50
C THR A 457 -21.16 17.88 -3.34
N PRO A 458 -20.75 16.65 -3.71
CA PRO A 458 -19.56 16.44 -4.50
C PRO A 458 -19.73 17.03 -5.91
N VAL A 459 -18.63 17.50 -6.51
CA VAL A 459 -18.54 17.65 -7.96
C VAL A 459 -18.75 16.26 -8.57
N SER A 460 -19.38 16.15 -9.74
CA SER A 460 -19.55 14.85 -10.42
C SER A 460 -18.21 14.12 -10.54
N GLU A 461 -18.06 12.99 -9.85
CA GLU A 461 -16.89 12.12 -9.89
C GLU A 461 -17.24 10.80 -10.57
N TYR A 462 -16.27 10.20 -11.24
CA TYR A 462 -16.45 8.96 -11.99
C TYR A 462 -15.27 8.02 -11.75
N THR A 463 -15.51 6.91 -11.06
CA THR A 463 -14.47 5.95 -10.65
C THR A 463 -14.69 4.55 -11.22
N ALA A 464 -15.76 4.35 -12.00
CA ALA A 464 -16.07 3.04 -12.58
C ALA A 464 -14.91 2.52 -13.46
N GLY A 465 -14.57 1.24 -13.29
CA GLY A 465 -13.51 0.57 -14.05
C GLY A 465 -12.09 1.02 -13.74
N LEU A 466 -11.84 1.81 -12.68
CA LEU A 466 -10.48 2.30 -12.37
C LEU A 466 -9.48 1.14 -12.15
N SER A 467 -9.95 0.03 -11.58
CA SER A 467 -9.20 -1.21 -11.33
C SER A 467 -9.17 -2.19 -12.50
N ASP A 468 -9.86 -1.91 -13.63
CA ASP A 468 -9.88 -2.81 -14.79
C ASP A 468 -8.46 -3.00 -15.36
N PRO A 469 -8.11 -4.15 -15.96
CA PRO A 469 -6.76 -4.41 -16.43
C PRO A 469 -6.37 -3.53 -17.64
N ASN A 470 -5.07 -3.26 -17.79
CA ASN A 470 -4.51 -2.61 -18.98
C ASN A 470 -4.18 -3.59 -20.12
N THR A 471 -4.08 -4.87 -19.79
CA THR A 471 -3.68 -5.93 -20.72
C THR A 471 -4.73 -7.03 -20.75
N TYR A 472 -5.20 -7.34 -21.96
CA TYR A 472 -6.13 -8.44 -22.21
C TYR A 472 -5.36 -9.57 -22.87
N GLN A 473 -5.15 -10.66 -22.11
CA GLN A 473 -4.45 -11.82 -22.59
C GLN A 473 -5.43 -12.92 -23.03
N VAL A 474 -5.17 -13.48 -24.22
CA VAL A 474 -5.95 -14.59 -24.79
C VAL A 474 -4.99 -15.61 -25.41
N VAL A 475 -5.36 -16.89 -25.40
CA VAL A 475 -4.60 -17.93 -26.10
C VAL A 475 -5.14 -18.06 -27.53
N LYS A 476 -4.23 -18.18 -28.50
CA LYS A 476 -4.55 -18.41 -29.91
C LYS A 476 -5.57 -19.54 -30.06
N SER A 477 -6.68 -19.25 -30.74
CA SER A 477 -7.76 -20.20 -31.01
C SER A 477 -7.78 -20.62 -32.47
N THR A 478 -8.23 -21.84 -32.75
CA THR A 478 -8.50 -22.32 -34.11
C THR A 478 -9.75 -21.67 -34.72
N ALA A 479 -10.57 -21.02 -33.91
CA ALA A 479 -11.72 -20.22 -34.32
C ALA A 479 -11.46 -18.73 -34.10
N VAL A 480 -12.27 -17.88 -34.74
CA VAL A 480 -12.30 -16.44 -34.44
C VAL A 480 -12.72 -16.25 -32.97
N SER A 481 -12.04 -15.37 -32.26
CA SER A 481 -12.34 -15.06 -30.86
C SER A 481 -12.57 -13.57 -30.67
N THR A 482 -13.37 -13.20 -29.68
CA THR A 482 -13.72 -11.80 -29.41
C THR A 482 -13.22 -11.38 -28.03
N ILE A 483 -12.65 -10.17 -27.95
CA ILE A 483 -12.32 -9.49 -26.70
C ILE A 483 -13.26 -8.29 -26.56
N GLU A 484 -13.82 -8.12 -25.37
CA GLU A 484 -14.59 -6.93 -25.00
C GLU A 484 -13.85 -6.13 -23.93
N ILE A 485 -13.70 -4.82 -24.15
CA ILE A 485 -12.98 -3.91 -23.24
C ILE A 485 -13.93 -2.80 -22.82
N PRO A 486 -14.31 -2.71 -21.52
CA PRO A 486 -15.05 -1.56 -21.00
C PRO A 486 -14.27 -0.26 -21.18
N VAL A 487 -14.95 0.80 -21.61
CA VAL A 487 -14.30 2.12 -21.81
C VAL A 487 -14.23 2.96 -20.54
N THR A 488 -14.94 2.55 -19.48
CA THR A 488 -15.11 3.28 -18.22
C THR A 488 -13.78 3.69 -17.59
N LYS A 489 -12.77 2.82 -17.63
CA LYS A 489 -11.41 3.12 -17.16
C LYS A 489 -10.81 4.38 -17.76
N ALA A 490 -11.04 4.64 -19.05
CA ALA A 490 -10.49 5.82 -19.72
C ALA A 490 -11.02 7.11 -19.08
N PHE A 491 -12.31 7.15 -18.75
CA PHE A 491 -12.96 8.31 -18.15
C PHE A 491 -12.63 8.46 -16.66
N SER A 492 -12.52 7.34 -15.93
CA SER A 492 -12.14 7.39 -14.51
C SER A 492 -10.69 7.84 -14.35
N VAL A 493 -9.73 7.27 -15.08
CA VAL A 493 -8.33 7.70 -14.98
C VAL A 493 -8.17 9.17 -15.42
N GLN A 494 -8.80 9.59 -16.53
CA GLN A 494 -8.74 10.98 -16.99
C GLN A 494 -9.25 11.98 -15.94
N SER A 495 -10.41 11.69 -15.35
CA SER A 495 -11.04 12.61 -14.39
C SER A 495 -10.39 12.59 -13.01
N GLN A 496 -9.86 11.44 -12.57
CA GLN A 496 -9.36 11.26 -11.21
C GLN A 496 -7.85 11.45 -11.06
N LEU A 497 -7.06 11.01 -12.05
CA LEU A 497 -5.59 10.94 -11.94
C LEU A 497 -4.86 11.88 -12.91
N LEU A 498 -5.51 12.27 -14.01
CA LEU A 498 -4.91 13.11 -15.06
C LEU A 498 -5.38 14.56 -15.05
N ASN A 499 -6.12 14.95 -14.01
CA ASN A 499 -6.67 16.30 -13.82
C ASN A 499 -7.52 16.81 -15.00
N ASN A 500 -8.26 15.91 -15.66
CA ASN A 500 -9.14 16.24 -16.78
C ASN A 500 -10.60 15.91 -16.48
N SER A 501 -11.22 16.68 -15.58
CA SER A 501 -12.64 16.52 -15.24
C SER A 501 -13.60 16.79 -16.42
N SER A 502 -13.16 17.58 -17.41
CA SER A 502 -13.95 17.93 -18.61
C SER A 502 -14.26 16.71 -19.51
N ILE A 503 -13.54 15.60 -19.33
CA ILE A 503 -13.81 14.33 -20.02
C ILE A 503 -15.20 13.77 -19.70
N LEU A 504 -15.80 14.19 -18.58
CA LEU A 504 -17.13 13.75 -18.12
C LEU A 504 -18.28 14.54 -18.78
N ASN A 505 -17.97 15.54 -19.61
CA ASN A 505 -18.98 16.26 -20.38
C ASN A 505 -19.54 15.39 -21.52
N PRO A 506 -20.86 15.45 -21.82
CA PRO A 506 -21.46 14.65 -22.90
C PRO A 506 -20.79 14.81 -24.28
N SER A 507 -20.23 15.98 -24.58
CA SER A 507 -19.48 16.23 -25.81
C SER A 507 -18.20 15.40 -25.93
N SER A 508 -17.68 14.86 -24.83
CA SER A 508 -16.47 14.03 -24.78
C SER A 508 -16.76 12.56 -25.06
N PHE A 509 -18.02 12.12 -25.08
CA PHE A 509 -18.41 10.73 -25.37
C PHE A 509 -19.61 10.61 -26.30
N ASN A 510 -19.81 11.60 -27.17
CA ASN A 510 -20.92 11.60 -28.13
C ASN A 510 -20.61 10.85 -29.43
N ASN A 511 -19.37 10.43 -29.69
CA ASN A 511 -18.97 9.71 -30.90
C ASN A 511 -17.66 8.95 -30.68
N LEU A 512 -17.65 7.99 -29.76
CA LEU A 512 -16.47 7.20 -29.40
C LEU A 512 -16.01 6.32 -30.58
N LYS A 513 -14.69 6.30 -30.77
CA LYS A 513 -13.99 5.54 -31.81
C LYS A 513 -12.83 4.77 -31.20
N ALA A 514 -12.53 3.61 -31.77
CA ALA A 514 -11.36 2.84 -31.41
C ALA A 514 -10.43 2.66 -32.62
N ASN A 515 -9.12 2.61 -32.38
CA ASN A 515 -8.12 2.32 -33.40
C ASN A 515 -7.15 1.24 -32.93
N VAL A 516 -6.55 0.50 -33.86
CA VAL A 516 -5.33 -0.26 -33.58
C VAL A 516 -4.16 0.69 -33.76
N LEU A 517 -3.53 1.15 -32.67
CA LEU A 517 -2.37 2.03 -32.77
C LEU A 517 -1.21 1.31 -33.47
N TRP A 518 -0.91 0.09 -33.03
CA TRP A 518 0.06 -0.77 -33.69
C TRP A 518 -0.19 -2.26 -33.41
N THR A 519 0.33 -3.13 -34.27
CA THR A 519 0.37 -4.59 -34.09
C THR A 519 1.73 -5.17 -34.51
N THR A 520 2.13 -6.31 -33.93
CA THR A 520 3.26 -7.12 -34.44
C THR A 520 2.84 -8.05 -35.58
N ASN A 521 1.54 -8.25 -35.80
CA ASN A 521 1.01 -9.17 -36.81
C ASN A 521 -0.23 -8.55 -37.46
N THR A 522 -0.15 -8.25 -38.76
CA THR A 522 -1.25 -7.64 -39.54
C THR A 522 -2.46 -8.54 -39.70
N ASN A 523 -2.30 -9.85 -39.50
CA ASN A 523 -3.41 -10.80 -39.59
C ASN A 523 -4.12 -10.99 -38.24
N LEU A 524 -3.62 -10.40 -37.15
CA LEU A 524 -4.11 -10.67 -35.80
C LEU A 524 -5.54 -10.20 -35.55
N ILE A 525 -5.85 -8.96 -35.95
CA ILE A 525 -7.14 -8.31 -35.68
C ILE A 525 -7.91 -8.18 -36.98
N ASN A 526 -9.08 -8.82 -37.04
CA ASN A 526 -9.99 -8.71 -38.18
C ASN A 526 -10.74 -7.37 -38.16
N THR A 527 -11.37 -7.07 -37.02
CA THR A 527 -12.17 -5.85 -36.85
C THR A 527 -12.09 -5.30 -35.44
N VAL A 528 -12.18 -3.97 -35.32
CA VAL A 528 -12.38 -3.25 -34.05
C VAL A 528 -13.62 -2.38 -34.17
N ASN A 529 -14.57 -2.53 -33.25
CA ASN A 529 -15.80 -1.75 -33.20
C ASN A 529 -16.03 -1.19 -31.78
N VAL A 530 -16.79 -0.11 -31.66
CA VAL A 530 -17.27 0.40 -30.37
C VAL A 530 -18.77 0.14 -30.29
N LEU A 531 -19.20 -0.67 -29.33
CA LEU A 531 -20.61 -0.85 -29.00
C LEU A 531 -21.09 0.34 -28.18
N ASN A 532 -22.27 0.85 -28.51
CA ASN A 532 -22.83 2.07 -27.92
C ASN A 532 -21.81 3.24 -27.97
N PRO A 533 -21.41 3.72 -29.16
CA PRO A 533 -20.37 4.75 -29.29
C PRO A 533 -20.84 6.14 -28.84
N SER A 534 -22.12 6.33 -28.57
CA SER A 534 -22.71 7.62 -28.22
C SER A 534 -23.64 7.48 -27.01
N PRO A 535 -23.13 7.06 -25.83
CA PRO A 535 -23.95 6.89 -24.64
C PRO A 535 -24.66 8.19 -24.26
N ALA A 536 -25.95 8.08 -23.91
CA ALA A 536 -26.80 9.24 -23.62
C ALA A 536 -26.46 9.95 -22.29
N SER A 537 -25.68 9.32 -21.41
CA SER A 537 -25.30 9.86 -20.10
C SER A 537 -24.01 9.24 -19.58
N LEU A 538 -23.44 9.82 -18.53
CA LEU A 538 -22.27 9.29 -17.84
C LEU A 538 -22.51 7.89 -17.26
N ALA A 539 -23.73 7.59 -16.78
CA ALA A 539 -24.09 6.26 -16.27
C ALA A 539 -24.07 5.19 -17.39
N ALA A 540 -24.51 5.58 -18.60
CA ALA A 540 -24.57 4.69 -19.76
C ALA A 540 -23.19 4.35 -20.36
N LEU A 541 -22.10 4.98 -19.89
CA LEU A 541 -20.74 4.59 -20.27
C LEU A 541 -20.39 3.15 -19.84
N SER A 542 -21.05 2.63 -18.79
CA SER A 542 -20.87 1.25 -18.34
C SER A 542 -21.31 0.20 -19.36
N ASP A 543 -22.19 0.58 -20.29
CA ASP A 543 -22.66 -0.27 -21.39
C ASP A 543 -21.82 -0.13 -22.67
N THR A 544 -20.86 0.80 -22.70
CA THR A 544 -19.99 1.05 -23.86
C THR A 544 -18.74 0.18 -23.78
N LYS A 545 -18.46 -0.55 -24.87
CA LYS A 545 -17.32 -1.47 -24.95
C LYS A 545 -16.62 -1.38 -26.30
N ILE A 546 -15.30 -1.54 -26.30
CA ILE A 546 -14.55 -1.84 -27.52
C ILE A 546 -14.62 -3.34 -27.75
N VAL A 547 -15.01 -3.75 -28.95
CA VAL A 547 -15.12 -5.16 -29.38
C VAL A 547 -14.06 -5.42 -30.44
N ILE A 548 -13.16 -6.35 -30.13
CA ILE A 548 -12.04 -6.73 -30.99
C ILE A 548 -12.24 -8.17 -31.42
N ASN A 549 -12.34 -8.39 -32.73
CA ASN A 549 -12.40 -9.74 -33.30
C ASN A 549 -11.01 -10.16 -33.77
N LEU A 550 -10.49 -11.22 -33.15
CA LEU A 550 -9.19 -11.82 -33.46
C LEU A 550 -9.34 -12.91 -34.52
N ALA A 551 -8.42 -12.94 -35.47
CA ALA A 551 -8.41 -13.98 -36.50
C ALA A 551 -8.01 -15.34 -35.92
N ALA A 552 -8.59 -16.40 -36.50
CA ALA A 552 -8.22 -17.77 -36.18
C ALA A 552 -6.73 -18.05 -36.47
N ASN A 553 -6.10 -18.83 -35.59
CA ASN A 553 -4.71 -19.28 -35.68
C ASN A 553 -3.67 -18.15 -35.73
N GLN A 554 -3.98 -16.97 -35.19
CA GLN A 554 -3.03 -15.86 -35.08
C GLN A 554 -2.62 -15.62 -33.62
N SER A 555 -1.33 -15.29 -33.43
CA SER A 555 -0.76 -14.80 -32.18
C SER A 555 0.02 -13.51 -32.43
N GLY A 556 0.31 -12.77 -31.37
CA GLY A 556 1.03 -11.50 -31.46
C GLY A 556 0.56 -10.49 -30.42
N ASN A 557 1.02 -9.26 -30.59
CA ASN A 557 0.70 -8.15 -29.71
C ASN A 557 0.08 -7.01 -30.51
N ALA A 558 -0.86 -6.31 -29.93
CA ALA A 558 -1.37 -5.05 -30.45
C ALA A 558 -1.67 -4.06 -29.33
N VAL A 559 -1.67 -2.78 -29.64
CA VAL A 559 -2.18 -1.73 -28.75
C VAL A 559 -3.40 -1.10 -29.39
N VAL A 560 -4.51 -1.09 -28.66
CA VAL A 560 -5.78 -0.50 -29.09
C VAL A 560 -6.06 0.77 -28.28
N THR A 561 -6.51 1.83 -28.94
CA THR A 561 -6.72 3.16 -28.36
C THR A 561 -8.18 3.58 -28.46
N LEU A 562 -8.66 4.33 -27.46
CA LEU A 562 -9.98 4.99 -27.48
C LEU A 562 -9.84 6.48 -27.81
N HIS A 563 -10.77 6.99 -28.60
CA HIS A 563 -10.86 8.38 -29.05
C HIS A 563 -12.33 8.83 -29.07
N ASN A 564 -12.57 10.13 -29.26
CA ASN A 564 -13.89 10.69 -29.54
C ASN A 564 -13.88 11.51 -30.85
N GLY A 565 -14.92 11.37 -31.67
CA GLY A 565 -15.07 12.04 -32.97
C GLY A 565 -14.30 11.36 -34.10
N SER A 566 -12.97 11.32 -33.99
CA SER A 566 -12.04 10.79 -34.99
C SER A 566 -10.93 9.96 -34.34
N ILE A 567 -10.45 8.92 -35.04
CA ILE A 567 -9.28 8.14 -34.60
C ILE A 567 -7.96 8.92 -34.64
N ALA A 568 -7.94 10.09 -35.30
CA ALA A 568 -6.80 11.01 -35.29
C ALA A 568 -6.82 12.00 -34.11
N ASN A 569 -7.93 12.09 -33.37
CA ASN A 569 -8.02 12.93 -32.18
C ASN A 569 -7.17 12.33 -31.04
N PRO A 570 -6.86 13.10 -29.98
CA PRO A 570 -6.05 12.60 -28.87
C PRO A 570 -6.60 11.30 -28.26
N VAL A 571 -5.70 10.38 -27.92
CA VAL A 571 -6.03 9.12 -27.22
C VAL A 571 -6.55 9.44 -25.82
N TYR A 572 -7.67 8.83 -25.45
CA TYR A 572 -8.22 8.89 -24.09
C TYR A 572 -7.54 7.88 -23.17
N TRP A 573 -7.35 6.65 -23.67
CA TRP A 573 -6.62 5.56 -23.02
C TRP A 573 -6.25 4.48 -24.06
N SER A 574 -5.35 3.58 -23.67
CA SER A 574 -4.89 2.47 -24.51
C SER A 574 -4.74 1.18 -23.71
N TRP A 575 -4.99 0.07 -24.39
CA TRP A 575 -4.91 -1.29 -23.83
C TRP A 575 -4.00 -2.17 -24.70
N HIS A 576 -3.26 -3.06 -24.04
CA HIS A 576 -2.41 -4.06 -24.70
C HIS A 576 -3.22 -5.34 -24.93
N ILE A 577 -3.34 -5.75 -26.18
CA ILE A 577 -3.91 -7.02 -26.60
C ILE A 577 -2.77 -8.02 -26.78
N TRP A 578 -2.77 -9.08 -25.99
CA TRP A 578 -1.70 -10.06 -25.94
C TRP A 578 -2.23 -11.45 -26.27
N VAL A 579 -1.98 -11.90 -27.50
CA VAL A 579 -2.43 -13.22 -27.97
C VAL A 579 -1.26 -14.18 -27.99
N THR A 580 -1.29 -15.17 -27.11
CA THR A 580 -0.19 -16.13 -26.91
C THR A 580 -0.40 -17.42 -27.69
N ASP A 581 0.68 -18.09 -28.07
CA ASP A 581 0.66 -19.41 -28.70
C ASP A 581 0.29 -20.52 -27.70
N THR A 582 0.65 -20.33 -26.43
CA THR A 582 0.39 -21.26 -25.34
C THR A 582 -0.27 -20.55 -24.17
N SER A 583 -1.01 -21.27 -23.33
CA SER A 583 -1.55 -20.71 -22.07
C SER A 583 -0.44 -20.20 -21.17
N ILE A 584 -0.68 -19.08 -20.47
CA ILE A 584 0.22 -18.61 -19.41
C ILE A 584 0.35 -19.68 -18.34
N GLY A 585 1.57 -20.19 -18.14
CA GLY A 585 1.93 -21.01 -17.00
C GLY A 585 2.49 -20.19 -15.84
N SER A 586 2.80 -20.87 -14.74
CA SER A 586 3.41 -20.24 -13.58
C SER A 586 4.50 -21.10 -12.94
N LYS A 587 5.36 -20.45 -12.15
CA LYS A 587 6.41 -21.08 -11.33
C LYS A 587 6.33 -20.54 -9.91
N ILE A 588 6.22 -21.43 -8.95
CA ILE A 588 6.18 -21.09 -7.53
C ILE A 588 7.57 -21.28 -6.94
N TYR A 589 8.04 -20.27 -6.23
CA TYR A 589 9.29 -20.30 -5.50
C TYR A 589 9.10 -19.73 -4.10
N ALA A 590 9.64 -20.44 -3.11
CA ALA A 590 9.78 -19.96 -1.75
C ALA A 590 11.26 -19.75 -1.47
N THR A 591 11.63 -18.58 -0.95
CA THR A 591 13.04 -18.21 -0.77
C THR A 591 13.78 -19.09 0.23
N GLU A 592 13.07 -19.56 1.25
CA GLU A 592 13.55 -20.47 2.28
C GLU A 592 12.37 -21.04 3.10
N THR A 593 12.66 -21.88 4.09
CA THR A 593 11.67 -22.59 4.90
C THR A 593 11.73 -22.15 6.35
N PRO A 594 10.59 -21.94 7.04
CA PRO A 594 10.58 -21.40 8.39
C PRO A 594 11.09 -22.39 9.42
N ASN A 595 11.55 -21.86 10.56
CA ASN A 595 11.87 -22.67 11.72
C ASN A 595 10.59 -23.26 12.35
N THR A 596 10.44 -24.58 12.30
CA THR A 596 9.23 -25.28 12.77
C THR A 596 9.00 -25.22 14.28
N ALA A 597 10.04 -24.91 15.07
CA ALA A 597 9.90 -24.74 16.52
C ALA A 597 9.35 -23.35 16.92
N ALA A 598 9.36 -22.39 15.99
CA ALA A 598 8.97 -21.00 16.21
C ALA A 598 7.52 -20.71 15.77
N THR A 599 6.54 -21.51 16.22
CA THR A 599 5.13 -21.41 15.78
C THR A 599 4.43 -20.08 16.10
N ASN A 600 4.98 -19.28 17.02
CA ASN A 600 4.48 -17.95 17.35
C ASN A 600 5.22 -16.84 16.58
N TYR A 601 6.35 -17.14 15.94
CA TYR A 601 7.11 -16.21 15.12
C TYR A 601 6.86 -16.55 13.65
N ILE A 602 5.88 -15.89 13.04
CA ILE A 602 5.40 -16.23 11.71
C ILE A 602 6.54 -16.12 10.70
N ASN A 603 6.79 -17.21 9.98
CA ASN A 603 7.82 -17.28 8.95
C ASN A 603 9.25 -16.95 9.43
N TYR A 604 9.58 -17.26 10.69
CA TYR A 604 10.89 -16.96 11.25
C TYR A 604 12.04 -17.68 10.53
N VAL A 605 13.02 -16.88 10.11
CA VAL A 605 14.35 -17.31 9.65
C VAL A 605 15.43 -16.43 10.27
N PRO A 606 16.66 -16.95 10.49
CA PRO A 606 17.72 -16.17 11.12
C PRO A 606 18.18 -14.94 10.33
N LYS A 607 18.04 -14.96 9.00
CA LYS A 607 18.47 -13.89 8.09
C LYS A 607 17.35 -13.58 7.09
N GLY A 608 17.06 -12.30 6.90
CA GLY A 608 16.07 -11.86 5.91
C GLY A 608 14.63 -12.25 6.21
N HIS A 609 13.82 -12.35 5.16
CA HIS A 609 12.39 -12.69 5.20
C HIS A 609 12.08 -13.84 4.24
N ILE A 610 11.08 -14.66 4.59
CA ILE A 610 10.53 -15.65 3.66
C ILE A 610 9.55 -14.97 2.71
N LEU A 611 9.75 -15.18 1.42
CA LEU A 611 8.79 -14.83 0.37
C LEU A 611 8.33 -16.10 -0.32
N LYS A 612 7.05 -16.14 -0.73
CA LYS A 612 6.49 -17.23 -1.53
C LYS A 612 5.74 -16.65 -2.73
N THR A 613 6.40 -16.66 -3.87
CA THR A 613 5.96 -15.95 -5.06
C THR A 613 5.59 -16.94 -6.16
N GLU A 614 4.50 -16.65 -6.87
CA GLU A 614 4.10 -17.36 -8.08
C GLU A 614 4.36 -16.45 -9.29
N PHE A 615 5.42 -16.73 -10.02
CA PHE A 615 5.83 -15.98 -11.20
C PHE A 615 5.09 -16.45 -12.43
N MET A 616 4.77 -15.52 -13.33
CA MET A 616 4.40 -15.83 -14.70
C MET A 616 5.55 -16.56 -15.41
N ASP A 617 5.26 -17.55 -16.24
CA ASP A 617 6.31 -18.31 -16.96
C ASP A 617 7.01 -17.53 -18.09
N ARG A 618 6.51 -16.35 -18.46
CA ARG A 618 7.06 -15.47 -19.50
C ARG A 618 6.99 -13.97 -19.15
N ASN A 619 7.78 -13.16 -19.84
CA ASN A 619 7.69 -11.70 -19.77
C ASN A 619 6.42 -11.21 -20.50
N LEU A 620 5.91 -10.03 -20.14
CA LEU A 620 4.78 -9.42 -20.84
C LEU A 620 5.07 -9.26 -22.34
N GLY A 621 4.08 -9.60 -23.15
CA GLY A 621 4.14 -9.53 -24.61
C GLY A 621 4.86 -10.70 -25.30
N ALA A 622 5.37 -11.68 -24.57
CA ALA A 622 5.94 -12.89 -25.17
C ALA A 622 4.82 -13.82 -25.64
N THR A 623 4.84 -14.29 -26.90
CA THR A 623 3.77 -15.19 -27.38
C THR A 623 3.93 -16.62 -26.85
N ASP A 624 5.13 -17.02 -26.45
CA ASP A 624 5.41 -18.32 -25.83
C ASP A 624 6.39 -18.19 -24.64
N ALA A 625 6.48 -19.22 -23.80
CA ALA A 625 7.46 -19.26 -22.71
C ALA A 625 8.87 -19.55 -23.24
N PHE A 626 9.90 -19.09 -22.52
CA PHE A 626 11.28 -19.41 -22.88
C PHE A 626 11.50 -20.94 -22.77
N PRO A 627 11.88 -21.62 -23.87
CA PRO A 627 11.86 -23.07 -23.93
C PRO A 627 12.94 -23.68 -23.03
N LEU A 628 12.76 -24.95 -22.68
CA LEU A 628 13.90 -25.78 -22.30
C LEU A 628 14.75 -26.00 -23.54
N VAL A 629 16.06 -25.81 -23.41
CA VAL A 629 17.02 -25.97 -24.51
C VAL A 629 17.91 -27.17 -24.21
N ALA A 630 17.87 -28.18 -25.08
CA ALA A 630 18.58 -29.44 -24.86
C ALA A 630 20.10 -29.25 -24.86
N ASN A 631 20.62 -28.42 -25.76
CA ASN A 631 22.01 -28.01 -25.80
C ASN A 631 22.13 -26.47 -25.69
N PRO A 632 22.39 -25.93 -24.48
CA PRO A 632 22.41 -24.48 -24.24
C PRO A 632 23.44 -23.66 -25.04
N VAL A 633 24.39 -24.28 -25.73
CA VAL A 633 25.35 -23.58 -26.59
C VAL A 633 25.10 -23.77 -28.09
N SER A 634 24.14 -24.62 -28.45
CA SER A 634 23.78 -24.89 -29.84
C SER A 634 22.28 -25.24 -29.95
N PRO A 635 21.38 -24.25 -29.79
CA PRO A 635 19.95 -24.48 -29.96
C PRO A 635 19.60 -24.95 -31.37
N THR A 636 18.59 -25.81 -31.46
CA THR A 636 17.98 -26.29 -32.71
C THR A 636 17.11 -25.21 -33.37
N VAL A 637 16.71 -25.42 -34.63
CA VAL A 637 15.85 -24.50 -35.38
C VAL A 637 14.51 -24.27 -34.68
N ASP A 638 13.89 -25.33 -34.14
CA ASP A 638 12.62 -25.24 -33.42
C ASP A 638 12.77 -24.49 -32.08
N GLU A 639 13.87 -24.72 -31.37
CA GLU A 639 14.20 -23.99 -30.14
C GLU A 639 14.44 -22.50 -30.43
N TYR A 640 15.11 -22.14 -31.52
CA TYR A 640 15.26 -20.74 -31.95
C TYR A 640 13.91 -20.06 -32.20
N SER A 641 12.95 -20.76 -32.81
CA SER A 641 11.62 -20.20 -33.02
C SER A 641 10.90 -19.88 -31.71
N LYS A 642 11.00 -20.77 -30.72
CA LYS A 642 10.45 -20.54 -29.37
C LYS A 642 11.22 -19.46 -28.60
N ILE A 643 12.54 -19.39 -28.75
CA ILE A 643 13.36 -18.32 -28.17
C ILE A 643 12.90 -16.95 -28.70
N ARG A 644 12.67 -16.80 -30.01
CA ARG A 644 12.12 -15.56 -30.58
C ARG A 644 10.74 -15.22 -29.99
N ALA A 645 9.83 -16.19 -29.98
CA ALA A 645 8.48 -16.03 -29.41
C ALA A 645 8.49 -15.64 -27.92
N SER A 646 9.54 -16.01 -27.19
CA SER A 646 9.67 -15.72 -25.76
C SER A 646 10.18 -14.32 -25.40
N THR A 647 10.63 -13.51 -26.36
CA THR A 647 11.35 -12.24 -26.12
C THR A 647 10.58 -11.27 -25.22
N GLY A 648 9.28 -11.09 -25.48
CA GLY A 648 8.46 -10.09 -24.80
C GLY A 648 8.67 -8.65 -25.29
N LEU A 649 8.04 -7.71 -24.60
CA LEU A 649 8.08 -6.26 -24.87
C LEU A 649 8.81 -5.53 -23.72
N GLN A 650 9.17 -4.27 -23.97
CA GLN A 650 9.81 -3.40 -22.98
C GLN A 650 8.81 -2.38 -22.42
N TYR A 651 9.07 -1.91 -21.20
CA TYR A 651 8.28 -0.89 -20.52
C TYR A 651 9.25 0.06 -19.80
N GLN A 652 8.87 1.34 -19.74
CA GLN A 652 9.52 2.28 -18.83
C GLN A 652 8.90 2.14 -17.44
N TRP A 653 9.69 2.34 -16.40
CA TRP A 653 9.23 2.14 -15.03
C TRP A 653 8.00 3.03 -14.75
N GLY A 654 6.93 2.44 -14.22
CA GLY A 654 5.68 3.16 -13.94
C GLY A 654 4.79 3.47 -15.15
N ARG A 655 5.08 2.95 -16.36
CA ARG A 655 4.17 3.03 -17.53
C ARG A 655 3.42 1.73 -17.76
N LYS A 656 2.19 1.85 -18.28
CA LYS A 656 1.38 0.70 -18.72
C LYS A 656 1.62 0.29 -20.17
N ASP A 657 2.11 1.21 -20.99
CA ASP A 657 2.13 1.05 -22.45
C ASP A 657 3.41 0.33 -22.92
N PRO A 658 3.27 -0.76 -23.70
CA PRO A 658 4.43 -1.49 -24.19
C PRO A 658 5.20 -0.73 -25.27
N ILE A 659 6.52 -0.83 -25.19
CA ILE A 659 7.50 -0.40 -26.19
C ILE A 659 8.04 -1.64 -26.91
N PRO A 660 7.84 -1.76 -28.24
CA PRO A 660 8.46 -2.83 -29.02
C PRO A 660 9.99 -2.73 -29.00
N SER A 661 10.68 -3.86 -28.78
CA SER A 661 12.15 -3.90 -28.82
C SER A 661 12.70 -3.83 -30.24
N PHE A 662 11.90 -4.14 -31.26
CA PHE A 662 12.26 -4.29 -32.68
C PHE A 662 13.35 -5.33 -32.97
N GLN A 663 13.80 -6.05 -31.94
CA GLN A 663 14.74 -7.16 -32.04
C GLN A 663 14.35 -8.26 -31.06
N TYR A 664 14.38 -9.51 -31.55
CA TYR A 664 14.16 -10.68 -30.73
C TYR A 664 15.41 -11.03 -29.88
N ALA A 665 15.24 -11.97 -28.95
CA ALA A 665 16.31 -12.48 -28.10
C ALA A 665 17.46 -13.14 -28.90
N ASP A 666 17.21 -13.60 -30.12
CA ASP A 666 18.22 -14.12 -31.05
C ASP A 666 18.89 -13.05 -31.93
N ARG A 667 18.58 -11.77 -31.68
CA ARG A 667 19.05 -10.57 -32.41
C ARG A 667 18.43 -10.35 -33.78
N SER A 668 17.55 -11.23 -34.25
CA SER A 668 16.81 -10.97 -35.48
C SER A 668 15.84 -9.79 -35.30
N SER A 669 15.75 -8.93 -36.32
CA SER A 669 14.91 -7.73 -36.28
C SER A 669 13.49 -8.02 -36.74
N TYR A 670 12.53 -7.27 -36.21
CA TYR A 670 11.15 -7.27 -36.68
C TYR A 670 10.61 -5.85 -36.78
N ASN A 671 9.58 -5.67 -37.61
CA ASN A 671 8.84 -4.42 -37.72
C ASN A 671 7.52 -4.52 -36.96
N ILE A 672 6.93 -3.38 -36.64
CA ILE A 672 5.53 -3.30 -36.23
C ILE A 672 4.72 -2.63 -37.33
N PHE A 673 3.40 -2.69 -37.21
CA PHE A 673 2.49 -2.15 -38.20
C PHE A 673 1.49 -1.21 -37.54
N LEU A 674 1.42 0.04 -38.01
CA LEU A 674 0.47 1.05 -37.54
C LEU A 674 -0.89 0.79 -38.17
N GLY A 675 -1.94 0.80 -37.36
CA GLY A 675 -3.30 0.52 -37.82
C GLY A 675 -4.11 1.79 -38.11
N ASN A 676 -5.04 1.64 -39.04
CA ASN A 676 -6.06 2.63 -39.38
C ASN A 676 -7.40 1.90 -39.52
N VAL A 677 -8.26 2.02 -38.51
CA VAL A 677 -9.59 1.40 -38.48
C VAL A 677 -10.58 2.20 -39.31
N ASN A 678 -11.26 1.55 -40.26
CA ASN A 678 -12.28 2.17 -41.10
C ASN A 678 -13.68 2.13 -40.43
N GLN A 679 -14.69 2.69 -41.12
CA GLN A 679 -16.06 2.80 -40.58
C GLN A 679 -16.73 1.45 -40.29
N ASN A 680 -16.35 0.38 -41.01
CA ASN A 680 -16.88 -0.97 -40.80
C ASN A 680 -16.05 -1.78 -39.77
N GLY A 681 -15.07 -1.13 -39.14
CA GLY A 681 -14.18 -1.73 -38.16
C GLY A 681 -12.98 -2.48 -38.73
N ALA A 682 -12.87 -2.65 -40.05
CA ALA A 682 -11.71 -3.32 -40.65
C ALA A 682 -10.45 -2.46 -40.55
N VAL A 683 -9.29 -3.11 -40.41
CA VAL A 683 -8.02 -2.42 -40.13
C VAL A 683 -7.12 -2.44 -41.36
N ALA A 684 -6.69 -1.26 -41.80
CA ALA A 684 -5.59 -1.11 -42.76
C ALA A 684 -4.27 -0.89 -42.01
N TYR A 685 -3.18 -1.43 -42.53
CA TYR A 685 -1.87 -1.38 -41.87
C TYR A 685 -0.80 -0.71 -42.73
N THR A 686 0.06 0.08 -42.09
CA THR A 686 1.31 0.59 -42.66
C THR A 686 2.49 0.11 -41.83
N THR A 687 3.60 -0.25 -42.48
CA THR A 687 4.78 -0.74 -41.76
C THR A 687 5.48 0.43 -41.07
N LEU A 688 5.84 0.26 -39.78
CA LEU A 688 6.79 1.12 -39.08
C LEU A 688 8.13 0.37 -38.95
N PRO A 689 9.14 0.70 -39.75
CA PRO A 689 10.45 0.08 -39.67
C PRO A 689 11.18 0.44 -38.37
N SER A 690 12.02 -0.49 -37.89
CA SER A 690 12.90 -0.26 -36.73
C SER A 690 13.74 1.02 -36.87
N ALA A 691 14.29 1.30 -38.05
CA ALA A 691 15.10 2.50 -38.30
C ALA A 691 14.30 3.80 -38.10
N THR A 692 13.01 3.81 -38.44
CA THR A 692 12.14 4.98 -38.26
C THR A 692 11.77 5.21 -36.80
N TYR A 693 11.53 4.14 -36.04
CA TYR A 693 11.28 4.26 -34.59
C TYR A 693 12.51 4.72 -33.83
N ASN A 694 13.69 4.20 -34.21
CA ASN A 694 14.96 4.47 -33.57
C ASN A 694 15.66 5.75 -34.09
N ASP A 695 14.97 6.59 -34.87
CA ASP A 695 15.48 7.89 -35.28
C ASP A 695 15.38 8.88 -34.12
N MET A 696 16.53 9.34 -33.62
CA MET A 696 16.64 10.31 -32.54
C MET A 696 16.05 11.69 -32.90
N SER A 697 15.94 12.01 -34.18
CA SER A 697 15.30 13.24 -34.69
C SER A 697 13.84 13.00 -35.12
N GLY A 698 13.34 11.79 -34.93
CA GLY A 698 12.00 11.36 -35.33
C GLY A 698 10.92 11.65 -34.29
N ASN A 699 9.78 10.98 -34.45
CA ASN A 699 8.56 11.24 -33.65
C ASN A 699 8.36 10.29 -32.46
N TYR A 700 9.27 9.33 -32.25
CA TYR A 700 9.07 8.25 -31.28
C TYR A 700 10.01 8.28 -30.08
N ILE A 701 11.14 8.98 -30.16
CA ILE A 701 12.06 9.17 -29.03
C ILE A 701 12.03 10.65 -28.69
N ILE A 702 11.26 11.02 -27.65
CA ILE A 702 10.96 12.43 -27.36
C ILE A 702 11.62 12.84 -26.03
N PRO A 703 12.45 13.90 -26.01
CA PRO A 703 13.04 14.45 -24.80
C PRO A 703 12.06 15.19 -23.88
N TYR A 704 12.38 15.22 -22.58
CA TYR A 704 11.60 15.85 -21.50
C TYR A 704 11.15 17.26 -21.84
N ASP A 705 12.08 18.15 -22.15
CA ASP A 705 11.79 19.56 -22.43
C ASP A 705 10.89 19.72 -23.66
N THR A 706 10.87 18.75 -24.59
CA THR A 706 9.95 18.78 -25.73
C THR A 706 8.53 18.44 -25.30
N TYR A 707 8.31 17.34 -24.56
CA TYR A 707 6.95 16.97 -24.16
C TYR A 707 6.40 17.81 -23.00
N THR A 708 7.23 18.49 -22.22
CA THR A 708 6.77 19.37 -21.13
C THR A 708 6.52 20.82 -21.53
N ASN A 709 6.94 21.25 -22.74
CA ASN A 709 6.78 22.64 -23.18
C ASN A 709 5.32 23.07 -23.36
N SER A 710 5.12 24.37 -23.63
CA SER A 710 3.81 25.01 -23.77
C SER A 710 2.95 24.49 -24.93
N THR A 711 3.55 23.87 -25.95
CA THR A 711 2.83 23.27 -27.09
C THR A 711 2.35 21.85 -26.80
N ASN A 712 2.92 21.17 -25.80
CA ASN A 712 2.61 19.79 -25.43
C ASN A 712 1.91 19.71 -24.07
N ALA A 713 2.58 19.19 -23.03
CA ALA A 713 1.96 19.03 -21.71
C ALA A 713 1.77 20.35 -20.95
N ASN A 714 2.43 21.44 -21.37
CA ASN A 714 2.35 22.77 -20.78
C ASN A 714 2.60 22.76 -19.27
N VAL A 715 3.71 22.15 -18.86
CA VAL A 715 4.16 22.11 -17.46
C VAL A 715 4.73 23.48 -17.09
N LEU A 716 4.15 24.12 -16.08
CA LEU A 716 4.54 25.44 -15.60
C LEU A 716 5.37 25.32 -14.32
N VAL A 717 6.23 26.31 -14.08
CA VAL A 717 7.02 26.39 -12.84
C VAL A 717 6.09 26.48 -11.62
N SER A 718 4.99 27.24 -11.75
CA SER A 718 3.96 27.46 -10.73
C SER A 718 3.05 26.26 -10.46
N ASP A 719 3.07 25.23 -11.31
CA ASP A 719 2.26 24.03 -11.09
C ASP A 719 2.72 23.32 -9.80
N LYS A 720 1.77 22.81 -9.04
CA LYS A 720 2.03 21.90 -7.91
C LYS A 720 2.57 20.57 -8.44
N ILE A 721 3.24 19.79 -7.58
CA ILE A 721 3.89 18.53 -7.98
C ILE A 721 2.89 17.56 -8.63
N ASN A 722 1.70 17.41 -8.05
CA ASN A 722 0.64 16.56 -8.59
C ASN A 722 0.14 17.04 -9.97
N GLU A 723 0.10 18.34 -10.22
CA GLU A 723 -0.29 18.92 -11.52
C GLU A 723 0.78 18.67 -12.59
N LYS A 724 2.06 18.82 -12.23
CA LYS A 724 3.20 18.48 -13.11
C LYS A 724 3.13 17.02 -13.52
N ILE A 725 2.96 16.12 -12.54
CA ILE A 725 2.84 14.67 -12.78
C ILE A 725 1.63 14.37 -13.66
N ALA A 726 0.44 14.90 -13.34
CA ALA A 726 -0.78 14.67 -14.12
C ALA A 726 -0.65 15.14 -15.58
N LYS A 727 0.01 16.27 -15.83
CA LYS A 727 0.28 16.78 -17.18
C LYS A 727 1.23 15.86 -17.98
N VAL A 728 2.32 15.38 -17.36
CA VAL A 728 3.25 14.47 -18.03
C VAL A 728 2.64 13.08 -18.25
N LEU A 729 1.89 12.54 -17.28
CA LEU A 729 1.14 11.30 -17.45
C LEU A 729 0.07 11.43 -18.55
N SER A 730 -0.60 12.58 -18.64
CA SER A 730 -1.53 12.88 -19.74
C SER A 730 -0.86 12.83 -21.10
N TYR A 731 0.37 13.34 -21.22
CA TYR A 731 1.15 13.23 -22.45
C TYR A 731 1.47 11.77 -22.77
N SER A 732 1.93 10.98 -21.79
CA SER A 732 2.20 9.54 -21.97
C SER A 732 0.97 8.78 -22.47
N VAL A 733 -0.21 9.06 -21.91
CA VAL A 733 -1.49 8.43 -22.30
C VAL A 733 -1.89 8.80 -23.73
N LYS A 734 -1.68 10.07 -24.11
CA LYS A 734 -1.96 10.54 -25.47
C LYS A 734 -0.98 9.99 -26.51
N ASN A 735 0.20 9.54 -26.09
CA ASN A 735 1.29 9.09 -26.96
C ASN A 735 1.86 7.72 -26.52
N PRO A 736 1.08 6.62 -26.59
CA PRO A 736 1.45 5.38 -25.93
C PRO A 736 2.68 4.68 -26.55
N LEU A 737 2.98 4.93 -27.83
CA LEU A 737 4.14 4.36 -28.54
C LEU A 737 5.44 5.17 -28.36
N VAL A 738 5.37 6.39 -27.82
CA VAL A 738 6.55 7.25 -27.62
C VAL A 738 7.42 6.72 -26.48
N TYR A 739 8.73 6.63 -26.72
CA TYR A 739 9.76 6.44 -25.71
C TYR A 739 10.18 7.81 -25.15
N MET A 740 9.82 8.07 -23.90
CA MET A 740 10.01 9.38 -23.26
C MET A 740 11.37 9.41 -22.54
N ILE A 741 12.32 10.21 -23.04
CA ILE A 741 13.69 10.25 -22.52
C ILE A 741 13.98 11.57 -21.77
N PRO A 742 14.97 11.60 -20.87
CA PRO A 742 15.39 12.84 -20.23
C PRO A 742 16.07 13.81 -21.21
N SER A 743 15.82 15.10 -21.05
CA SER A 743 16.64 16.16 -21.68
C SER A 743 17.93 16.42 -20.92
N SER A 744 17.92 16.18 -19.61
CA SER A 744 19.07 16.31 -18.72
C SER A 744 19.04 15.25 -17.64
N PHE A 745 20.21 14.91 -17.12
CA PHE A 745 20.36 13.89 -16.08
C PHE A 745 20.41 14.49 -14.70
N ALA A 746 19.94 13.72 -13.73
CA ALA A 746 20.22 14.01 -12.33
C ALA A 746 21.74 14.20 -12.13
N PRO A 747 22.17 15.26 -11.40
CA PRO A 747 23.58 15.52 -11.17
C PRO A 747 24.28 14.33 -10.50
N TYR A 748 25.46 13.99 -11.00
CA TYR A 748 26.31 12.96 -10.40
C TYR A 748 26.87 13.43 -9.05
N ASN A 749 26.74 12.60 -8.01
CA ASN A 749 27.35 12.87 -6.72
C ASN A 749 28.78 12.30 -6.69
N ASN A 750 29.77 13.17 -6.88
CA ASN A 750 31.18 12.79 -6.94
C ASN A 750 31.81 12.47 -5.58
N VAL A 751 31.16 12.82 -4.46
CA VAL A 751 31.64 12.51 -3.10
C VAL A 751 31.20 11.12 -2.68
N VAL A 752 29.92 10.80 -2.90
CA VAL A 752 29.34 9.48 -2.61
C VAL A 752 28.46 9.08 -3.77
N SER A 753 29.01 8.26 -4.68
CA SER A 753 28.35 7.84 -5.91
C SER A 753 26.96 7.22 -5.69
N ASN A 754 26.79 6.46 -4.60
CA ASN A 754 25.50 5.84 -4.21
C ASN A 754 24.40 6.86 -3.88
N TYR A 755 24.74 8.13 -3.64
CA TYR A 755 23.79 9.22 -3.43
C TYR A 755 23.44 9.97 -4.73
N THR A 756 23.84 9.43 -5.89
CA THR A 756 23.39 9.93 -7.19
C THR A 756 21.94 9.53 -7.42
N ASN A 757 21.09 10.52 -7.71
CA ASN A 757 19.67 10.30 -7.94
C ASN A 757 19.40 9.62 -9.30
N GLY A 758 18.28 8.90 -9.38
CA GLY A 758 17.72 8.45 -10.65
C GLY A 758 17.10 9.60 -11.43
N THR A 759 17.10 9.48 -12.76
CA THR A 759 16.47 10.42 -13.69
C THR A 759 15.16 9.84 -14.19
N ASP A 760 14.04 10.44 -13.81
CA ASP A 760 12.71 9.95 -14.20
C ASP A 760 12.27 10.54 -15.55
N TRP A 761 11.32 9.87 -16.21
CA TRP A 761 10.62 10.40 -17.38
C TRP A 761 9.37 11.19 -16.98
N VAL A 762 8.84 11.00 -15.77
CA VAL A 762 7.64 11.73 -15.30
C VAL A 762 7.97 13.10 -14.70
N SER A 763 9.20 13.28 -14.21
CA SER A 763 9.62 14.46 -13.46
C SER A 763 11.13 14.66 -13.55
N ASN A 764 11.58 15.91 -13.47
CA ASN A 764 12.98 16.27 -13.28
C ASN A 764 13.44 16.20 -11.81
N GLU A 765 12.54 15.82 -10.90
CA GLU A 765 12.84 15.52 -9.51
C GLU A 765 12.72 14.01 -9.23
N PRO A 766 13.63 13.42 -8.43
CA PRO A 766 13.59 12.00 -8.15
C PRO A 766 12.51 11.64 -7.12
N ASN A 767 12.15 10.35 -7.09
CA ASN A 767 11.33 9.74 -6.04
C ASN A 767 9.93 10.39 -5.88
N VAL A 768 9.29 10.70 -7.00
CA VAL A 768 7.89 11.15 -7.06
C VAL A 768 7.03 10.11 -7.75
N ALA A 769 5.73 10.05 -7.42
CA ALA A 769 4.78 9.06 -7.96
C ALA A 769 5.32 7.62 -7.85
N ILE A 770 5.77 7.24 -6.65
CA ILE A 770 6.44 5.96 -6.37
C ILE A 770 5.50 4.76 -6.42
N ASP A 771 4.20 5.01 -6.36
CA ASP A 771 3.09 4.07 -6.37
C ASP A 771 2.55 3.80 -7.78
N ARG A 772 3.24 4.28 -8.84
CA ARG A 772 2.81 4.09 -10.24
C ARG A 772 2.53 2.65 -10.62
N TRP A 773 3.10 1.64 -9.95
CA TRP A 773 2.75 0.21 -10.14
C TRP A 773 2.21 -0.46 -8.86
N GLY A 774 1.76 0.31 -7.87
CA GLY A 774 1.11 -0.20 -6.66
C GLY A 774 2.08 -0.60 -5.55
N ARG A 775 3.24 0.06 -5.43
CA ARG A 775 4.20 -0.19 -4.34
C ARG A 775 3.48 -0.18 -2.98
N GLY A 776 3.55 -1.28 -2.22
CA GLY A 776 2.94 -1.38 -0.90
C GLY A 776 1.43 -1.67 -0.91
N GLY A 777 0.70 -1.07 -1.85
CA GLY A 777 -0.75 -1.20 -2.01
C GLY A 777 -1.21 -2.23 -3.05
N GLU A 778 -2.46 -2.06 -3.47
CA GLU A 778 -3.07 -2.81 -4.57
C GLU A 778 -2.43 -2.48 -5.92
N LYS A 779 -2.69 -3.33 -6.92
CA LYS A 779 -2.32 -3.08 -8.31
C LYS A 779 -2.85 -1.72 -8.80
N SER A 780 -1.95 -0.83 -9.23
CA SER A 780 -2.34 0.51 -9.69
C SER A 780 -3.00 0.51 -11.08
N PRO A 781 -3.69 1.61 -11.46
CA PRO A 781 -4.22 1.79 -12.80
C PRO A 781 -3.17 1.84 -13.92
N PHE A 782 -1.88 1.99 -13.62
CA PHE A 782 -0.77 2.01 -14.60
C PHE A 782 0.06 0.73 -14.62
N ASP A 783 -0.26 -0.28 -13.79
CA ASP A 783 0.37 -1.59 -13.84
C ASP A 783 0.03 -2.30 -15.19
N PRO A 784 1.02 -2.72 -15.99
CA PRO A 784 0.80 -3.30 -17.31
C PRO A 784 0.37 -4.78 -17.28
N CYS A 785 0.37 -5.46 -16.13
CA CYS A 785 0.04 -6.88 -16.09
C CYS A 785 -1.46 -7.14 -16.37
N PRO A 786 -1.82 -8.30 -16.93
CA PRO A 786 -3.21 -8.68 -17.14
C PRO A 786 -3.95 -8.94 -15.82
N GLU A 787 -5.27 -9.15 -15.91
CA GLU A 787 -6.11 -9.46 -14.75
C GLU A 787 -5.56 -10.64 -13.92
N GLY A 788 -5.58 -10.50 -12.60
CA GLY A 788 -5.07 -11.50 -11.65
C GLY A 788 -3.54 -11.59 -11.59
N TRP A 789 -2.81 -10.64 -12.20
CA TRP A 789 -1.36 -10.53 -12.18
C TRP A 789 -0.92 -9.08 -11.93
N ARG A 790 0.24 -8.87 -11.30
CA ARG A 790 0.84 -7.54 -11.06
C ARG A 790 2.36 -7.54 -11.19
N ILE A 791 2.95 -6.37 -11.29
CA ILE A 791 4.40 -6.20 -11.15
C ILE A 791 4.80 -6.55 -9.70
N PRO A 792 5.86 -7.35 -9.50
CA PRO A 792 6.28 -7.79 -8.18
C PRO A 792 6.74 -6.64 -7.29
N ASP A 793 6.25 -6.67 -6.07
CA ASP A 793 6.65 -5.77 -4.98
C ASP A 793 7.80 -6.37 -4.13
N LEU A 794 8.44 -5.53 -3.32
CA LEU A 794 9.59 -5.85 -2.47
C LEU A 794 9.25 -5.63 -0.98
N THR A 795 9.94 -6.32 -0.07
CA THR A 795 9.74 -6.09 1.38
C THR A 795 10.59 -4.96 1.95
N ASP A 796 11.62 -4.53 1.22
CA ASP A 796 12.47 -3.41 1.59
C ASP A 796 13.12 -2.83 0.33
N VAL A 797 13.37 -1.53 0.33
CA VAL A 797 13.99 -0.79 -0.79
C VAL A 797 15.36 -0.18 -0.44
N ALA A 798 15.86 -0.40 0.78
CA ALA A 798 17.18 0.02 1.22
C ALA A 798 18.15 -1.15 1.36
N ILE A 799 19.42 -0.92 0.99
CA ILE A 799 20.50 -1.88 1.21
C ILE A 799 21.25 -1.50 2.48
N ALA A 800 21.18 -2.38 3.48
CA ALA A 800 21.92 -2.28 4.71
C ALA A 800 22.87 -3.49 4.85
N SER A 801 24.12 -3.22 5.22
CA SER A 801 25.16 -4.24 5.35
C SER A 801 24.73 -5.36 6.32
N ASN A 802 24.83 -6.61 5.87
CA ASN A 802 24.40 -7.82 6.59
C ASN A 802 22.89 -7.92 6.88
N LYS A 803 22.08 -7.04 6.28
CA LYS A 803 20.61 -7.03 6.42
C LYS A 803 19.89 -7.10 5.07
N ASP A 804 20.63 -7.24 3.98
CA ASP A 804 20.14 -7.31 2.60
C ASP A 804 19.84 -8.74 2.14
N PHE A 805 19.13 -9.51 2.97
CA PHE A 805 18.66 -10.87 2.68
C PHE A 805 17.13 -10.91 2.58
N GLY A 806 16.58 -11.72 1.67
CA GLY A 806 15.12 -11.94 1.62
C GLY A 806 14.27 -10.72 1.23
N LEU A 807 14.87 -9.69 0.61
CA LEU A 807 14.16 -8.46 0.22
C LEU A 807 13.43 -8.58 -1.13
N SER A 808 13.85 -9.54 -1.96
CA SER A 808 13.44 -9.71 -3.34
C SER A 808 12.82 -11.09 -3.56
N PRO A 809 11.72 -11.22 -4.32
CA PRO A 809 11.16 -12.51 -4.71
C PRO A 809 12.15 -13.47 -5.37
N TRP A 810 13.24 -12.95 -5.95
CA TRP A 810 14.31 -13.71 -6.59
C TRP A 810 15.49 -14.04 -5.68
N TYR A 811 15.44 -13.64 -4.41
CA TYR A 811 16.49 -13.95 -3.45
C TYR A 811 16.70 -15.46 -3.32
N LYS A 812 17.98 -15.87 -3.27
CA LYS A 812 18.36 -17.23 -2.91
C LYS A 812 18.99 -17.22 -1.53
N LYS A 813 18.59 -18.17 -0.69
CA LYS A 813 19.07 -18.32 0.69
C LYS A 813 20.59 -18.08 0.81
N ASP A 814 20.96 -17.26 1.80
CA ASP A 814 22.34 -16.88 2.16
C ASP A 814 23.10 -16.04 1.11
N LYS A 815 22.43 -15.46 0.11
CA LYS A 815 23.02 -14.51 -0.87
C LYS A 815 22.54 -13.08 -0.64
N ASN A 816 23.47 -12.14 -0.47
CA ASN A 816 23.14 -10.71 -0.40
C ASN A 816 22.46 -10.26 -1.70
N VAL A 817 21.25 -9.69 -1.63
CA VAL A 817 20.42 -9.49 -2.83
C VAL A 817 21.03 -8.53 -3.85
N ALA A 818 21.79 -7.54 -3.38
CA ALA A 818 22.42 -6.51 -4.21
C ALA A 818 23.83 -6.86 -4.69
N THR A 819 24.36 -8.01 -4.27
CA THR A 819 25.68 -8.46 -4.71
C THR A 819 25.61 -9.15 -6.07
N SER A 820 26.61 -8.91 -6.90
CA SER A 820 26.78 -9.57 -8.19
C SER A 820 27.41 -10.94 -8.02
N TYR A 821 26.65 -11.99 -8.35
CA TYR A 821 27.06 -13.38 -8.19
C TYR A 821 27.13 -14.11 -9.54
N ASN A 822 27.79 -15.25 -9.58
CA ASN A 822 27.83 -16.11 -10.76
C ASN A 822 26.48 -16.82 -10.93
N LEU A 823 25.84 -16.65 -12.08
CA LEU A 823 24.51 -17.20 -12.34
C LEU A 823 24.46 -18.74 -12.19
N VAL A 824 25.51 -19.43 -12.62
CA VAL A 824 25.55 -20.90 -12.66
C VAL A 824 25.83 -21.48 -11.28
N THR A 825 26.90 -21.04 -10.63
CA THR A 825 27.38 -21.63 -9.38
C THR A 825 26.63 -21.10 -8.16
N ASP A 826 26.23 -19.83 -8.15
CA ASP A 826 25.55 -19.24 -7.01
C ASP A 826 24.03 -19.36 -7.12
N TYR A 827 23.45 -19.26 -8.32
CA TYR A 827 22.00 -19.23 -8.54
C TYR A 827 21.44 -20.46 -9.28
N LEU A 828 22.29 -21.44 -9.63
CA LEU A 828 21.87 -22.70 -10.26
C LEU A 828 21.14 -22.50 -11.60
N GLY A 829 21.40 -21.38 -12.27
CA GLY A 829 20.91 -21.11 -13.62
C GLY A 829 21.83 -21.67 -14.70
N LEU A 830 21.36 -21.69 -15.94
CA LEU A 830 22.18 -22.05 -17.11
C LEU A 830 21.98 -21.00 -18.22
N PRO A 831 23.03 -20.32 -18.68
CA PRO A 831 22.93 -19.40 -19.80
C PRO A 831 22.73 -20.18 -21.11
N VAL A 832 21.82 -19.70 -21.95
CA VAL A 832 21.63 -20.17 -23.33
C VAL A 832 22.31 -19.20 -24.27
N LYS A 833 23.09 -19.71 -25.21
CA LYS A 833 23.89 -18.91 -26.14
C LYS A 833 23.74 -19.39 -27.58
N ASN A 834 23.97 -18.49 -28.53
CA ASN A 834 24.13 -18.86 -29.93
C ASN A 834 25.57 -19.32 -30.24
N SER A 835 25.81 -19.74 -31.49
CA SER A 835 27.13 -20.16 -31.98
C SER A 835 28.20 -19.06 -31.90
N GLY A 836 27.79 -17.78 -31.92
CA GLY A 836 28.65 -16.62 -31.72
C GLY A 836 28.88 -16.25 -30.25
N ASN A 837 28.52 -17.12 -29.30
CA ASN A 837 28.65 -16.94 -27.85
C ASN A 837 27.81 -15.76 -27.28
N ALA A 838 26.83 -15.24 -28.03
CA ALA A 838 25.90 -14.22 -27.55
C ALA A 838 24.77 -14.86 -26.73
N SER A 839 24.41 -14.23 -25.61
CA SER A 839 23.33 -14.70 -24.72
C SER A 839 21.95 -14.57 -25.37
N LEU A 840 21.22 -15.68 -25.39
CA LEU A 840 19.82 -15.79 -25.85
C LEU A 840 18.84 -15.78 -24.67
N GLY A 841 19.27 -16.18 -23.48
CA GLY A 841 18.43 -16.26 -22.29
C GLY A 841 19.04 -17.15 -21.20
N TYR A 842 18.22 -17.53 -20.23
CA TYR A 842 18.64 -18.20 -19.00
C TYR A 842 17.60 -19.24 -18.57
N LEU A 843 18.07 -20.45 -18.26
CA LEU A 843 17.26 -21.54 -17.72
C LEU A 843 17.42 -21.62 -16.21
N PHE A 844 16.31 -21.80 -15.49
CA PHE A 844 16.28 -22.06 -14.05
C PHE A 844 15.46 -23.32 -13.78
N THR A 845 16.05 -24.46 -14.10
CA THR A 845 15.40 -25.78 -14.02
C THR A 845 15.68 -26.51 -12.72
N ASN A 846 16.60 -26.00 -11.90
CA ASN A 846 16.94 -26.61 -10.62
C ASN A 846 15.79 -26.44 -9.62
N PRO A 847 15.22 -27.52 -9.05
CA PRO A 847 14.12 -27.42 -8.09
C PRO A 847 14.41 -26.56 -6.85
N ALA A 848 15.69 -26.42 -6.46
CA ALA A 848 16.11 -25.58 -5.34
C ALA A 848 16.04 -24.07 -5.64
N TYR A 849 15.91 -23.67 -6.92
CA TYR A 849 15.80 -22.28 -7.34
C TYR A 849 14.94 -22.17 -8.62
N ASN A 850 13.63 -22.36 -8.46
CA ASN A 850 12.66 -22.45 -9.56
C ASN A 850 11.93 -21.13 -9.81
N VAL A 851 12.67 -20.10 -10.22
CA VAL A 851 12.13 -18.75 -10.53
C VAL A 851 11.60 -18.62 -11.97
N GLY A 852 11.66 -19.69 -12.78
CA GLY A 852 11.26 -19.71 -14.18
C GLY A 852 12.35 -19.25 -15.15
N ASN A 853 12.17 -19.53 -16.44
CA ASN A 853 13.16 -19.22 -17.48
C ASN A 853 12.98 -17.79 -18.03
N TYR A 854 14.09 -17.18 -18.46
CA TYR A 854 14.11 -15.78 -18.91
C TYR A 854 14.74 -15.63 -20.30
N PRO A 855 14.09 -14.91 -21.24
CA PRO A 855 14.74 -14.48 -22.47
C PRO A 855 15.78 -13.39 -22.17
N ASN A 856 16.80 -13.26 -23.03
CA ASN A 856 17.58 -12.03 -23.10
C ASN A 856 16.91 -11.06 -24.08
N SER A 857 15.93 -10.31 -23.59
CA SER A 857 15.19 -9.30 -24.37
C SER A 857 15.94 -7.99 -24.58
N GLY A 858 17.09 -7.83 -23.95
CA GLY A 858 17.83 -6.57 -23.87
C GLY A 858 17.12 -5.47 -23.08
N SER A 859 17.78 -4.32 -22.99
CA SER A 859 17.31 -3.08 -22.39
C SER A 859 17.64 -1.87 -23.27
N ARG A 860 16.88 -0.78 -23.14
CA ARG A 860 17.06 0.47 -23.89
C ARG A 860 17.38 1.62 -22.94
N GLY A 861 18.28 2.51 -23.37
CA GLY A 861 18.68 3.70 -22.61
C GLY A 861 19.59 3.39 -21.41
N PHE A 862 20.13 2.18 -21.31
CA PHE A 862 20.92 1.77 -20.16
C PHE A 862 22.14 2.66 -19.93
N ARG A 863 22.34 3.05 -18.67
CA ARG A 863 23.60 3.55 -18.11
C ARG A 863 23.76 3.09 -16.67
N SER A 864 25.01 3.06 -16.18
CA SER A 864 25.28 2.98 -14.75
C SER A 864 25.16 4.38 -14.12
N VAL A 865 24.13 4.57 -13.28
CA VAL A 865 23.86 5.82 -12.58
C VAL A 865 25.00 6.18 -11.61
N VAL A 866 25.46 5.22 -10.82
CA VAL A 866 26.51 5.42 -9.80
C VAL A 866 27.93 5.40 -10.37
N ALA A 867 28.14 4.94 -11.61
CA ALA A 867 29.46 4.98 -12.27
C ALA A 867 29.64 6.19 -13.21
N ASN A 868 28.70 7.14 -13.20
CA ASN A 868 28.73 8.33 -14.07
C ASN A 868 28.89 8.00 -15.56
N GLN A 869 28.23 6.93 -16.04
CA GLN A 869 28.30 6.54 -17.45
C GLN A 869 27.46 7.48 -18.33
N THR A 870 27.98 7.78 -19.53
CA THR A 870 27.22 8.53 -20.53
C THR A 870 26.10 7.66 -21.11
N PRO A 871 24.89 8.21 -21.30
CA PRO A 871 23.78 7.53 -21.97
C PRO A 871 23.74 7.81 -23.47
N VAL A 872 24.60 8.71 -23.98
CA VAL A 872 24.61 9.09 -25.40
C VAL A 872 24.87 7.86 -26.27
N GLY A 873 23.99 7.62 -27.23
CA GLY A 873 24.04 6.46 -28.13
C GLY A 873 23.34 5.20 -27.62
N THR A 874 22.66 5.24 -26.47
CA THR A 874 21.98 4.07 -25.88
C THR A 874 20.45 4.09 -26.03
N TYR A 875 19.87 5.22 -26.46
CA TYR A 875 18.41 5.36 -26.58
C TYR A 875 17.82 4.65 -27.79
N ASN A 876 18.58 4.54 -28.88
CA ASN A 876 18.13 4.03 -30.18
C ASN A 876 18.64 2.62 -30.50
N VAL A 877 19.30 1.96 -29.54
CA VAL A 877 19.87 0.62 -29.68
C VAL A 877 19.44 -0.24 -28.50
N ASN A 878 19.17 -1.54 -28.74
CA ASN A 878 18.89 -2.49 -27.68
C ASN A 878 20.20 -3.06 -27.12
N ASN A 879 20.43 -2.88 -25.81
CA ASN A 879 21.57 -3.40 -25.08
C ASN A 879 21.25 -4.80 -24.54
N PHE A 880 21.94 -5.81 -25.06
CA PHE A 880 21.74 -7.19 -24.63
C PHE A 880 22.76 -7.70 -23.61
N GLN A 881 23.70 -6.85 -23.18
CA GLN A 881 24.58 -7.19 -22.07
C GLN A 881 23.83 -7.12 -20.74
N TYR A 882 22.99 -6.09 -20.57
CA TYR A 882 22.30 -5.78 -19.31
C TYR A 882 20.78 -5.95 -19.46
N SER A 883 20.33 -7.19 -19.52
CA SER A 883 18.90 -7.53 -19.55
C SER A 883 18.34 -7.72 -18.14
N GLY A 884 17.05 -7.50 -17.94
CA GLY A 884 16.44 -7.64 -16.62
C GLY A 884 14.92 -7.58 -16.67
N VAL A 885 14.30 -7.60 -15.49
CA VAL A 885 12.87 -7.34 -15.34
C VAL A 885 12.60 -6.40 -14.18
N TRP A 886 11.68 -5.47 -14.37
CA TRP A 886 11.35 -4.48 -13.36
C TRP A 886 10.64 -5.04 -12.13
N THR A 887 10.81 -4.34 -11.01
CA THR A 887 9.98 -4.43 -9.81
C THR A 887 9.12 -3.17 -9.68
N ALA A 888 8.14 -3.19 -8.78
CA ALA A 888 7.26 -2.05 -8.51
C ALA A 888 7.91 -0.95 -7.65
N ALA A 889 9.22 -1.04 -7.35
CA ALA A 889 9.87 -0.21 -6.34
C ALA A 889 10.98 0.72 -6.88
N LEU A 890 11.15 1.85 -6.19
CA LEU A 890 12.30 2.75 -6.29
C LEU A 890 13.15 2.66 -5.02
N ASN A 891 14.44 2.95 -5.12
CA ASN A 891 15.35 3.00 -3.99
C ASN A 891 14.97 4.14 -3.00
N SER A 892 15.18 3.85 -1.71
CA SER A 892 14.99 4.74 -0.55
C SER A 892 15.71 6.11 -0.60
N ASN A 893 15.63 6.84 0.52
CA ASN A 893 16.38 8.07 0.82
C ASN A 893 16.21 9.19 -0.21
N TYR A 894 15.08 9.24 -0.93
CA TYR A 894 14.82 10.23 -1.99
C TYR A 894 15.75 10.12 -3.20
N ILE A 895 16.34 8.95 -3.42
CA ILE A 895 17.26 8.71 -4.53
C ILE A 895 16.50 8.44 -5.83
N GLY A 896 15.37 7.71 -5.78
CA GLY A 896 14.48 7.53 -6.92
C GLY A 896 15.06 6.70 -8.08
N ARG A 897 16.05 5.83 -7.82
CA ARG A 897 16.56 4.86 -8.79
C ARG A 897 15.64 3.64 -8.84
N ALA A 898 15.27 3.17 -10.03
CA ALA A 898 14.37 2.02 -10.18
C ALA A 898 15.07 0.69 -9.87
N ILE A 899 14.37 -0.24 -9.22
CA ILE A 899 14.91 -1.54 -8.84
C ILE A 899 14.48 -2.63 -9.83
N ASN A 900 15.43 -3.46 -10.27
CA ASN A 900 15.20 -4.62 -11.11
C ASN A 900 15.98 -5.86 -10.63
N ILE A 901 15.73 -7.01 -11.25
CA ILE A 901 16.78 -8.03 -11.36
C ILE A 901 17.62 -7.73 -12.59
N LEU A 902 18.91 -8.06 -12.54
CA LEU A 902 19.84 -7.84 -13.63
C LEU A 902 20.59 -9.12 -13.98
N PHE A 903 20.61 -9.42 -15.28
CA PHE A 903 21.55 -10.36 -15.89
C PHE A 903 22.63 -9.58 -16.62
N ASP A 904 23.89 -9.83 -16.27
CA ASP A 904 25.07 -9.36 -17.00
C ASP A 904 25.60 -10.50 -17.88
N ALA A 905 25.33 -10.40 -19.17
CA ALA A 905 25.68 -11.39 -20.18
C ALA A 905 27.15 -11.31 -20.65
N ALA A 906 28.03 -10.61 -19.93
CA ALA A 906 29.45 -10.57 -20.22
C ALA A 906 30.06 -11.99 -20.30
N SER A 907 31.05 -12.16 -21.20
CA SER A 907 31.62 -13.46 -21.58
C SER A 907 32.25 -14.25 -20.43
N ASN A 908 32.61 -13.61 -19.31
CA ASN A 908 33.07 -14.26 -18.07
C ASN A 908 32.78 -13.35 -16.86
N PRO A 909 32.01 -13.76 -15.82
CA PRO A 909 31.40 -15.06 -15.55
C PRO A 909 29.85 -15.15 -15.62
N ASN A 910 29.13 -14.44 -16.51
CA ASN A 910 27.65 -14.36 -16.55
C ASN A 910 27.02 -14.08 -15.18
N ARG A 911 26.85 -12.80 -14.83
CA ARG A 911 26.47 -12.43 -13.45
C ARG A 911 24.97 -12.22 -13.31
N PHE A 912 24.46 -12.48 -12.10
CA PHE A 912 23.07 -12.22 -11.72
C PHE A 912 23.02 -11.38 -10.44
N ILE A 913 22.08 -10.43 -10.41
CA ILE A 913 21.78 -9.59 -9.25
C ILE A 913 20.26 -9.65 -9.02
N ALA A 914 19.84 -10.08 -7.82
CA ALA A 914 18.42 -10.24 -7.48
C ALA A 914 17.75 -8.93 -7.02
N PHE A 915 18.54 -7.90 -6.73
CA PHE A 915 18.13 -6.55 -6.42
C PHE A 915 19.18 -5.57 -6.97
N HIS A 916 18.94 -5.00 -8.13
CA HIS A 916 19.82 -4.04 -8.76
C HIS A 916 19.11 -2.67 -8.79
N ASP A 917 19.71 -1.70 -8.11
CA ASP A 917 19.13 -0.37 -7.85
C ASP A 917 19.87 0.73 -8.62
N ASN A 918 20.69 0.37 -9.59
CA ASN A 918 21.53 1.31 -10.34
C ASN A 918 20.95 1.60 -11.73
N ASN A 919 19.66 1.92 -11.76
CA ASN A 919 18.91 2.20 -12.98
C ASN A 919 18.16 3.53 -12.88
N ASP A 920 17.90 4.13 -14.04
CA ASP A 920 16.95 5.23 -14.16
C ASP A 920 15.55 4.72 -14.52
N PRO A 921 14.47 5.34 -13.99
CA PRO A 921 13.10 4.99 -14.36
C PRO A 921 12.77 5.11 -15.85
N TYR A 922 13.50 5.93 -16.63
CA TYR A 922 13.24 6.07 -18.07
C TYR A 922 13.67 4.87 -18.90
N PHE A 923 14.50 3.95 -18.38
CA PHE A 923 15.00 2.80 -19.16
C PHE A 923 13.85 1.93 -19.68
N GLY A 924 13.98 1.43 -20.92
CA GLY A 924 13.07 0.42 -21.46
C GLY A 924 13.56 -0.99 -21.12
N MET A 925 12.78 -1.77 -20.37
CA MET A 925 13.15 -3.15 -19.99
C MET A 925 11.91 -4.02 -19.79
N GLY A 926 12.08 -5.35 -19.78
CA GLY A 926 10.98 -6.30 -19.66
C GLY A 926 10.25 -6.24 -18.30
N CYS A 927 9.02 -6.72 -18.28
CA CYS A 927 8.22 -6.92 -17.07
C CYS A 927 7.86 -8.39 -16.91
N ARG A 928 7.99 -8.92 -15.70
CA ARG A 928 7.60 -10.29 -15.32
C ARG A 928 6.60 -10.20 -14.19
N CYS A 929 5.35 -10.55 -14.46
CA CYS A 929 4.29 -10.42 -13.47
C CYS A 929 4.31 -11.57 -12.46
N VAL A 930 3.72 -11.32 -11.30
CA VAL A 930 3.44 -12.30 -10.25
C VAL A 930 1.95 -12.40 -10.01
N LYS A 931 1.49 -13.57 -9.57
CA LYS A 931 0.08 -13.84 -9.33
C LYS A 931 -0.42 -13.00 -8.17
N VAL A 932 -1.51 -12.26 -8.37
CA VAL A 932 -2.20 -11.58 -7.27
C VAL A 932 -2.88 -12.63 -6.41
N LYS A 933 -2.64 -12.56 -5.10
CA LYS A 933 -3.32 -13.39 -4.10
C LYS A 933 -4.29 -12.51 -3.33
N TYR A 934 -5.35 -13.13 -2.83
CA TYR A 934 -6.36 -12.45 -2.03
C TYR A 934 -6.56 -13.21 -0.73
N ASN A 935 -6.74 -12.47 0.35
CA ASN A 935 -7.09 -13.06 1.65
C ASN A 935 -8.58 -13.45 1.68
N GLN A 936 -9.05 -13.96 2.82
CA GLN A 936 -10.44 -14.44 2.98
C GLN A 936 -11.50 -13.33 2.81
N ASN A 937 -11.11 -12.06 2.92
CA ASN A 937 -11.97 -10.89 2.75
C ASN A 937 -11.92 -10.32 1.33
N GLY A 938 -11.16 -10.93 0.42
CA GLY A 938 -10.99 -10.45 -0.95
C GLY A 938 -10.01 -9.28 -1.10
N ILE A 939 -9.25 -8.95 -0.06
CA ILE A 939 -8.19 -7.91 -0.10
C ILE A 939 -6.92 -8.52 -0.67
N GLU A 940 -6.25 -7.77 -1.55
CA GLU A 940 -4.99 -8.18 -2.18
C GLU A 940 -3.87 -8.40 -1.13
N GLU A 941 -3.16 -9.53 -1.21
CA GLU A 941 -2.01 -9.81 -0.35
C GLU A 941 -0.72 -9.17 -0.89
N GLY A 942 0.08 -8.60 0.01
CA GLY A 942 1.41 -8.08 -0.26
C GLY A 942 2.49 -9.16 -0.33
N PRO A 943 3.78 -8.75 -0.40
CA PRO A 943 4.90 -9.68 -0.57
C PRO A 943 5.18 -10.55 0.66
N ILE A 944 4.82 -10.08 1.87
CA ILE A 944 5.03 -10.79 3.14
C ILE A 944 3.93 -11.85 3.30
N PRO A 945 4.25 -13.16 3.39
CA PRO A 945 3.22 -14.18 3.53
C PRO A 945 2.54 -14.14 4.90
N ALA A 946 1.21 -14.05 4.92
CA ALA A 946 0.39 -14.07 6.14
C ALA A 946 0.38 -15.45 6.82
N ILE A 947 0.39 -16.52 6.02
CA ILE A 947 0.32 -17.91 6.48
C ILE A 947 1.74 -18.50 6.56
N PRO A 948 2.06 -19.30 7.60
CA PRO A 948 3.32 -20.02 7.66
C PRO A 948 3.60 -20.83 6.38
N VAL A 949 4.76 -20.60 5.77
CA VAL A 949 5.18 -21.30 4.55
C VAL A 949 5.58 -22.73 4.89
N THR A 950 4.86 -23.72 4.39
CA THR A 950 5.16 -25.14 4.62
C THR A 950 6.22 -25.68 3.65
N GLN A 951 7.09 -26.58 4.11
CA GLN A 951 7.96 -27.37 3.23
C GLN A 951 7.09 -28.27 2.33
N GLY A 952 7.38 -28.26 1.02
CA GLY A 952 6.88 -29.30 0.11
C GLY A 952 5.52 -29.06 -0.55
N SER A 953 4.85 -27.91 -0.37
CA SER A 953 3.62 -27.63 -1.12
C SER A 953 3.92 -27.11 -2.54
N VAL A 954 4.65 -27.91 -3.33
CA VAL A 954 4.51 -27.95 -4.79
C VAL A 954 3.39 -28.93 -5.13
N ILE A 955 2.27 -28.88 -4.39
CA ILE A 955 1.06 -29.51 -4.85
C ILE A 955 0.42 -28.48 -5.76
N LYS A 956 0.73 -28.60 -7.05
CA LYS A 956 -0.21 -28.15 -8.07
C LYS A 956 -1.51 -28.90 -7.71
N ALA A 957 -2.54 -28.20 -7.24
CA ALA A 957 -3.88 -28.74 -7.41
C ALA A 957 -3.96 -29.13 -8.89
N SER A 958 -4.32 -30.38 -9.19
CA SER A 958 -4.41 -30.85 -10.57
C SER A 958 -5.57 -30.11 -11.25
N ASN A 959 -5.32 -28.87 -11.68
CA ASN A 959 -6.29 -28.01 -12.34
C ASN A 959 -6.44 -28.36 -13.82
N VAL A 960 -6.38 -29.64 -14.17
CA VAL A 960 -6.90 -30.08 -15.47
C VAL A 960 -8.35 -30.44 -15.21
N PHE A 961 -9.20 -29.42 -15.16
CA PHE A 961 -10.61 -29.62 -15.41
C PHE A 961 -10.73 -29.92 -16.91
N THR A 962 -11.38 -31.04 -17.23
CA THR A 962 -11.82 -31.36 -18.58
C THR A 962 -12.75 -30.26 -19.10
N GLU A 963 -12.90 -30.13 -20.42
CA GLU A 963 -13.77 -29.11 -21.04
C GLU A 963 -15.21 -29.16 -20.51
N ASN A 964 -15.67 -30.36 -20.11
CA ASN A 964 -16.94 -30.61 -19.43
C ASN A 964 -16.97 -30.12 -17.95
N GLU A 965 -15.85 -30.16 -17.23
CA GLU A 965 -15.76 -29.66 -15.86
C GLU A 965 -15.68 -28.13 -15.80
N LEU A 966 -15.13 -27.48 -16.84
CA LEU A 966 -15.18 -26.02 -17.00
C LEU A 966 -16.61 -25.53 -17.31
N THR A 967 -17.38 -26.30 -18.08
CA THR A 967 -18.80 -25.99 -18.31
C THR A 967 -19.65 -26.23 -17.05
N LEU A 968 -19.35 -27.27 -16.26
CA LEU A 968 -20.04 -27.53 -14.98
C LEU A 968 -19.70 -26.50 -13.89
N LYS A 969 -18.46 -25.98 -13.84
CA LYS A 969 -18.07 -24.96 -12.85
C LYS A 969 -18.44 -23.52 -13.22
N ALA A 970 -18.61 -23.21 -14.51
CA ALA A 970 -19.26 -21.97 -14.94
C ALA A 970 -20.75 -21.93 -14.52
N ILE A 971 -21.36 -23.10 -14.30
CA ILE A 971 -22.74 -23.27 -13.83
C ILE A 971 -22.84 -23.23 -12.29
N GLU A 972 -21.82 -23.69 -11.54
CA GLU A 972 -21.85 -23.74 -10.06
C GLU A 972 -21.71 -22.37 -9.35
N ASN A 973 -21.23 -21.33 -10.04
CA ASN A 973 -20.72 -20.13 -9.39
C ASN A 973 -21.69 -18.93 -9.25
N LYS A 974 -23.02 -19.09 -9.32
CA LYS A 974 -23.90 -17.91 -9.20
C LYS A 974 -25.03 -17.92 -8.18
N ILE A 975 -25.67 -19.03 -7.80
CA ILE A 975 -26.79 -19.00 -6.83
C ILE A 975 -26.89 -20.34 -6.08
N VAL A 976 -26.86 -20.32 -4.75
CA VAL A 976 -27.05 -21.51 -3.89
C VAL A 976 -28.38 -21.42 -3.14
N LEU A 977 -29.19 -22.49 -3.19
CA LEU A 977 -30.44 -22.59 -2.43
C LEU A 977 -30.27 -23.55 -1.24
N PHE A 978 -30.69 -23.14 -0.04
CA PHE A 978 -30.55 -23.93 1.18
C PHE A 978 -31.73 -23.67 2.15
N PRO A 979 -32.04 -24.56 3.10
CA PRO A 979 -31.52 -25.92 3.20
C PRO A 979 -32.03 -26.80 2.06
N ASN A 980 -31.23 -27.78 1.65
CA ASN A 980 -31.63 -28.81 0.70
C ASN A 980 -31.16 -30.16 1.25
N PRO A 981 -32.05 -31.04 1.77
CA PRO A 981 -33.52 -30.99 1.63
C PRO A 981 -34.20 -29.87 2.43
N VAL A 982 -35.21 -29.23 1.82
CA VAL A 982 -36.01 -28.13 2.39
C VAL A 982 -37.27 -28.68 3.06
N LYS A 983 -37.65 -28.09 4.21
CA LYS A 983 -38.94 -28.35 4.85
C LYS A 983 -39.96 -27.29 4.43
N ASP A 984 -39.91 -26.09 5.01
CA ASP A 984 -40.94 -25.07 4.74
C ASP A 984 -40.33 -23.77 4.17
N LEU A 985 -39.11 -23.40 4.58
CA LEU A 985 -38.46 -22.16 4.16
C LEU A 985 -37.21 -22.45 3.32
N LEU A 986 -37.12 -21.82 2.15
CA LEU A 986 -36.00 -21.91 1.22
C LEU A 986 -35.28 -20.55 1.17
N TYR A 987 -33.96 -20.58 1.33
CA TYR A 987 -33.08 -19.41 1.33
C TYR A 987 -32.22 -19.39 0.07
N ILE A 988 -31.81 -18.18 -0.32
CA ILE A 988 -30.92 -17.93 -1.46
C ILE A 988 -29.62 -17.26 -0.99
N LYS A 989 -28.47 -17.81 -1.39
CA LYS A 989 -27.15 -17.17 -1.27
C LYS A 989 -26.63 -16.85 -2.67
N ALA A 990 -26.43 -15.57 -2.94
CA ALA A 990 -25.92 -15.08 -4.21
C ALA A 990 -24.92 -13.94 -3.98
N THR A 991 -23.96 -13.78 -4.88
CA THR A 991 -22.87 -12.78 -4.81
C THR A 991 -23.32 -11.37 -5.21
N GLU A 992 -24.41 -11.24 -5.97
CA GLU A 992 -24.97 -9.96 -6.42
C GLU A 992 -26.13 -9.51 -5.50
N LYS A 993 -26.13 -8.25 -5.03
CA LYS A 993 -27.27 -7.67 -4.30
C LYS A 993 -28.33 -7.16 -5.28
N ARG A 994 -29.33 -8.00 -5.60
CA ARG A 994 -30.49 -7.67 -6.46
C ARG A 994 -31.72 -8.48 -6.07
N ASP A 995 -32.87 -8.18 -6.69
CA ASP A 995 -34.09 -8.96 -6.55
C ASP A 995 -34.00 -10.33 -7.26
N TYR A 996 -34.43 -11.38 -6.57
CA TYR A 996 -34.42 -12.76 -7.08
C TYR A 996 -35.84 -13.34 -7.16
N PHE A 997 -36.33 -13.53 -8.37
CA PHE A 997 -37.59 -14.20 -8.70
C PHE A 997 -37.35 -15.66 -9.00
N PHE A 998 -38.28 -16.54 -8.64
CA PHE A 998 -38.18 -17.97 -8.85
C PHE A 998 -39.40 -18.58 -9.53
N GLN A 999 -39.17 -19.70 -10.21
CA GLN A 999 -40.17 -20.61 -10.78
C GLN A 999 -39.76 -22.04 -10.40
N ILE A 1000 -40.67 -22.80 -9.78
CA ILE A 1000 -40.44 -24.18 -9.33
C ILE A 1000 -41.22 -25.13 -10.24
N TYR A 1001 -40.52 -26.10 -10.80
CA TYR A 1001 -41.07 -27.13 -11.68
C TYR A 1001 -41.00 -28.51 -11.01
N ASN A 1002 -42.01 -29.34 -11.22
CA ASN A 1002 -41.95 -30.76 -10.86
C ASN A 1002 -41.10 -31.55 -11.88
N THR A 1003 -40.86 -32.84 -11.62
CA THR A 1003 -40.06 -33.71 -12.50
C THR A 1003 -40.68 -33.95 -13.87
N ALA A 1004 -41.97 -33.67 -14.06
CA ALA A 1004 -42.65 -33.72 -15.35
C ALA A 1004 -42.54 -32.39 -16.14
N GLY A 1005 -41.79 -31.40 -15.63
CA GLY A 1005 -41.60 -30.09 -16.27
C GLY A 1005 -42.79 -29.13 -16.09
N GLN A 1006 -43.76 -29.45 -15.24
CA GLN A 1006 -44.90 -28.58 -14.97
C GLN A 1006 -44.53 -27.53 -13.90
N LEU A 1007 -44.87 -26.27 -14.15
CA LEU A 1007 -44.70 -25.19 -13.17
C LEU A 1007 -45.68 -25.40 -12.00
N VAL A 1008 -45.16 -25.52 -10.79
CA VAL A 1008 -45.95 -25.79 -9.57
C VAL A 1008 -45.97 -24.62 -8.58
N LYS A 1009 -45.00 -23.69 -8.65
CA LYS A 1009 -44.96 -22.47 -7.82
C LYS A 1009 -44.07 -21.41 -8.47
N SER A 1010 -44.35 -20.12 -8.27
CA SER A 1010 -43.45 -19.03 -8.64
C SER A 1010 -43.58 -17.87 -7.66
N GLY A 1011 -42.55 -17.03 -7.54
CA GLY A 1011 -42.57 -15.90 -6.60
C GLY A 1011 -41.24 -15.14 -6.57
N LYS A 1012 -40.99 -14.44 -5.47
CA LYS A 1012 -39.76 -13.69 -5.18
C LYS A 1012 -39.18 -14.14 -3.83
N PHE A 1013 -37.85 -14.10 -3.69
CA PHE A 1013 -37.18 -14.17 -2.40
C PHE A 1013 -37.23 -12.79 -1.72
N GLU A 1014 -37.94 -12.70 -0.61
CA GLU A 1014 -37.99 -11.50 0.24
C GLU A 1014 -36.96 -11.66 1.36
N ASN A 1015 -36.03 -10.71 1.52
CA ASN A 1015 -34.90 -10.82 2.47
C ASN A 1015 -34.14 -12.16 2.35
N ASN A 1016 -33.88 -12.60 1.13
CA ASN A 1016 -33.21 -13.86 0.81
C ASN A 1016 -33.94 -15.14 1.27
N VAL A 1017 -35.25 -15.09 1.55
CA VAL A 1017 -36.05 -16.27 1.94
C VAL A 1017 -37.40 -16.33 1.19
N THR A 1018 -37.91 -17.54 0.99
CA THR A 1018 -39.27 -17.80 0.48
C THR A 1018 -39.89 -19.05 1.10
N ASP A 1019 -41.22 -19.11 1.11
CA ASP A 1019 -42.00 -20.24 1.67
C ASP A 1019 -42.34 -21.25 0.57
N VAL A 1020 -42.00 -22.52 0.80
CA VAL A 1020 -42.27 -23.68 -0.06
C VAL A 1020 -43.06 -24.79 0.64
N SER A 1021 -43.69 -24.51 1.79
CA SER A 1021 -44.53 -25.45 2.56
C SER A 1021 -45.68 -26.06 1.75
N SER A 1022 -46.16 -25.34 0.73
CA SER A 1022 -47.23 -25.79 -0.17
C SER A 1022 -46.82 -26.89 -1.15
N LEU A 1023 -45.52 -27.21 -1.26
CA LEU A 1023 -45.03 -28.30 -2.10
C LEU A 1023 -45.17 -29.64 -1.36
N VAL A 1024 -45.54 -30.70 -2.09
CA VAL A 1024 -45.53 -32.08 -1.57
C VAL A 1024 -44.10 -32.62 -1.49
N GLY A 1025 -43.85 -33.64 -0.66
CA GLY A 1025 -42.53 -34.27 -0.56
C GLY A 1025 -42.06 -34.82 -1.91
N GLY A 1026 -40.86 -34.46 -2.35
CA GLY A 1026 -40.38 -34.81 -3.69
C GLY A 1026 -39.23 -33.95 -4.22
N VAL A 1027 -38.82 -34.23 -5.46
CA VAL A 1027 -37.75 -33.52 -6.17
C VAL A 1027 -38.34 -32.42 -7.06
N TYR A 1028 -37.74 -31.23 -7.01
CA TYR A 1028 -38.14 -30.07 -7.83
C TYR A 1028 -36.94 -29.38 -8.48
N LEU A 1029 -37.19 -28.67 -9.57
CA LEU A 1029 -36.22 -27.80 -10.26
C LEU A 1029 -36.64 -26.34 -10.09
N VAL A 1030 -35.73 -25.50 -9.60
CA VAL A 1030 -35.97 -24.06 -9.35
C VAL A 1030 -35.20 -23.24 -10.38
N ARG A 1031 -35.91 -22.47 -11.19
CA ARG A 1031 -35.35 -21.49 -12.12
C ARG A 1031 -35.37 -20.11 -11.47
N ILE A 1032 -34.26 -19.37 -11.52
CA ILE A 1032 -34.14 -18.03 -10.92
C ILE A 1032 -33.98 -16.97 -12.02
N ASN A 1033 -34.74 -15.87 -11.96
CA ASN A 1033 -34.69 -14.73 -12.90
C ASN A 1033 -34.69 -15.13 -14.38
N ASN A 1034 -35.47 -16.15 -14.75
CA ASN A 1034 -35.51 -16.72 -16.11
C ASN A 1034 -34.17 -17.21 -16.66
N SER A 1035 -33.17 -17.48 -15.80
CA SER A 1035 -31.90 -18.08 -16.19
C SER A 1035 -32.10 -19.40 -16.93
N GLU A 1036 -31.21 -19.72 -17.86
CA GLU A 1036 -31.13 -21.06 -18.49
C GLU A 1036 -30.67 -22.14 -17.48
N THR A 1037 -30.13 -21.72 -16.33
CA THR A 1037 -29.67 -22.59 -15.25
C THR A 1037 -30.77 -22.84 -14.22
N VAL A 1038 -30.97 -24.10 -13.81
CA VAL A 1038 -31.96 -24.52 -12.79
C VAL A 1038 -31.29 -25.22 -11.61
N VAL A 1039 -31.72 -24.91 -10.39
CA VAL A 1039 -31.21 -25.48 -9.13
C VAL A 1039 -32.16 -26.58 -8.64
N LYS A 1040 -31.65 -27.78 -8.38
CA LYS A 1040 -32.44 -28.90 -7.85
C LYS A 1040 -32.65 -28.77 -6.34
N ILE A 1041 -33.89 -28.88 -5.87
CA ILE A 1041 -34.23 -28.97 -4.44
C ILE A 1041 -35.02 -30.24 -4.12
N ILE A 1042 -34.90 -30.74 -2.89
CA ILE A 1042 -35.64 -31.89 -2.35
C ILE A 1042 -36.55 -31.38 -1.23
N LYS A 1043 -37.87 -31.48 -1.40
CA LYS A 1043 -38.86 -31.17 -0.35
C LYS A 1043 -39.02 -32.40 0.55
N LYS A 1044 -38.84 -32.22 1.87
CA LYS A 1044 -39.16 -33.23 2.89
C LYS A 1044 -40.65 -33.41 3.05
#